data_AF-A0AAX0R6Q3-F1
#
_entry.id   AF-A0AAX0R6Q3-F1
#
_cell.length_a   1.000
_cell.length_b   1.000
_cell.length_c   1.000
_cell.angle_alpha   90.00
_cell.angle_beta   90.00
_cell.angle_gamma   90.00
#
_symmetry.space_group_name_H-M   'P 1'
#
loop_
_entity.id
_entity.type
_entity.pdbx_description
1 polymer ?
#
loop_
_entity_poly.entity_id
_entity_poly.type
_entity_poly.pdbx_seq_one_letter_code
_entity_poly.pdbx_strand_id
1 'polypeptide(L)'
;MLFSANGGVLSTPPRIYYANPLLLQGIDAWREVFDHAADTGFDHVLTAPLFDRDGERSVFASRDFDRLDPELSLGSDVGEGVARLAEAGRKSGVALMMDLMLDGRGRHPQAGFRPVDPRRSPLDPAEPMAAMGAERQSQLLAEWTERLQRLSDAGLAGYRVLGIDRATPAFFKSLMAAVREKTEAQFLAWTPGTDFAVRGGINEAGFNGCFSSMAWWDFDERWFIDEHRVQQPLGWQIAFPEPPFARRIAHGTESREILERRAVRALRLAASLGGGLMVPMGFEYGAATPLDPTHGNRAGLRGLRHDLAFDLSSEIRRANSEIGTIDHAPASSLRLIRNANGPVSALLQSEVQDLRSADNVRFILLNRDLRRSAPAPVTALREAASGFLPVAADGGVLRLRAGEALVIQGKAPTPITSRPALEITQATASPRLAIENITPRVDDGRFPVKRVVGDIVTVEADIFADGHDPIAAVLLWRPLDAMADWNETEMHLIENDRWRAEFLLERTGRYEFAVEAWKNAFAIFRYELTKKNDARLDLKLELQEGLNLVHAAQAGAPAALGPELHALSDSLESASDAERTAILLDPQTSELMNKADRRPFRLRSTASAVDAERKEAAFASWYQIFPRSQSGDPNRHGTFDDVIPRLADIRGMGFDVLYFPPIHPIGSTNRKGRNNSLKAGPGDPGSPYAIGSEEGGHDAIHPELGDFEDFGRLVEEAGRHGLEIALDLAIQASPDHPWLKEHPGWFDWRPDGTIKYAENPPKKYEDIVNVDFYTKDALPSLWMELRDVVQLWVDQGVKLFRVDNPHTKPFPFWEWLIGDIRARHPDVVFLSEAFTKPKVMYRLAKIGFSQSYTYFTWRNAKWELEQYMRELTETEAKEFFRPHFFVNTHDINPDFLQNAPRPAFLIRAALAATLSGLWGVYNGFELCEGRPDVKRKEYADSEKYEIRAWDYDRPGNIVDEIRMLNRIRNENTALHSHLGLTLLNAWNDNILFFEKASKARDNVLLIAISLDPHNFQQSDVELPLWHWSLGDGGTLDAEDLVGGHRFKWTGKRQSISLNPEILPFAIWRVRAAEA
;
A
#
# COMPACT_ATOMS: atom_id res chain seq x y z
N MET A 1 54.85 -28.29 1.73
CA MET A 1 54.94 -26.82 1.65
C MET A 1 55.60 -26.48 0.32
N LEU A 2 54.78 -26.18 -0.68
CA LEU A 2 55.21 -25.76 -2.02
C LEU A 2 55.09 -24.23 -2.07
N PHE A 3 56.18 -23.56 -2.43
CA PHE A 3 56.26 -22.11 -2.63
C PHE A 3 55.35 -21.68 -3.79
N SER A 4 54.39 -20.80 -3.52
CA SER A 4 53.69 -20.04 -4.55
C SER A 4 54.52 -18.79 -4.85
N ALA A 5 54.93 -18.67 -6.12
CA ALA A 5 55.58 -17.49 -6.66
C ALA A 5 54.53 -16.38 -6.87
N ASN A 6 54.43 -15.47 -5.90
CA ASN A 6 53.89 -14.11 -6.07
C ASN A 6 54.61 -13.22 -5.05
N GLY A 7 55.73 -12.64 -5.47
CA GLY A 7 56.54 -11.75 -4.65
C GLY A 7 55.88 -10.38 -4.45
N GLY A 8 55.96 -9.87 -3.22
CA GLY A 8 56.13 -8.44 -2.96
C GLY A 8 54.91 -7.55 -2.71
N VAL A 9 53.73 -8.06 -2.31
CA VAL A 9 52.69 -7.18 -1.76
C VAL A 9 52.92 -7.01 -0.26
N LEU A 10 53.09 -5.76 0.19
CA LEU A 10 53.12 -5.40 1.62
C LEU A 10 51.93 -6.05 2.34
N SER A 11 52.18 -6.84 3.38
CA SER A 11 51.14 -7.45 4.22
C SER A 11 50.31 -6.43 5.00
N THR A 12 50.80 -5.19 5.11
CA THR A 12 50.17 -4.11 5.88
C THR A 12 50.12 -2.81 5.06
N PRO A 13 49.06 -1.99 5.21
CA PRO A 13 48.97 -0.69 4.55
C PRO A 13 50.12 0.26 4.98
N PRO A 14 50.75 0.99 4.05
CA PRO A 14 51.88 1.87 4.38
C PRO A 14 51.43 3.12 5.16
N ARG A 15 52.21 3.50 6.17
CA ARG A 15 52.02 4.71 6.98
C ARG A 15 53.23 5.61 6.75
N ILE A 16 53.03 6.63 5.93
CA ILE A 16 54.09 7.46 5.37
C ILE A 16 54.08 8.86 6.00
N TYR A 17 55.20 9.26 6.57
CA TYR A 17 55.43 10.65 6.95
C TYR A 17 56.22 11.36 5.83
N TYR A 18 55.65 12.40 5.23
CA TYR A 18 56.30 13.09 4.11
C TYR A 18 57.16 14.26 4.60
N ALA A 19 58.45 14.21 4.29
CA ALA A 19 59.43 15.21 4.67
C ALA A 19 59.90 16.04 3.46
N ASN A 20 59.97 17.36 3.62
CA ASN A 20 60.63 18.23 2.64
C ASN A 20 62.11 18.38 2.98
N PRO A 21 63.03 17.89 2.14
CA PRO A 21 64.46 17.88 2.45
C PRO A 21 65.05 19.30 2.63
N LEU A 22 64.49 20.32 1.98
CA LEU A 22 64.98 21.70 2.11
C LEU A 22 64.74 22.31 3.51
N LEU A 23 63.83 21.75 4.30
CA LEU A 23 63.63 22.17 5.69
C LEU A 23 64.62 21.50 6.66
N LEU A 24 65.39 20.51 6.18
CA LEU A 24 66.22 19.63 6.98
C LEU A 24 67.70 19.79 6.61
N GLN A 25 68.44 20.58 7.40
CA GLN A 25 69.86 20.79 7.17
C GLN A 25 70.70 19.80 8.00
N GLY A 26 71.41 18.89 7.32
CA GLY A 26 72.31 17.92 7.95
C GLY A 26 71.60 16.76 8.66
N ILE A 27 72.38 15.74 9.04
CA ILE A 27 71.86 14.44 9.51
C ILE A 27 71.02 14.51 10.80
N ASP A 28 71.26 15.48 11.68
CA ASP A 28 70.54 15.56 12.96
C ASP A 28 69.09 16.05 12.79
N ALA A 29 68.83 16.94 11.82
CA ALA A 29 67.46 17.34 11.48
C ALA A 29 66.66 16.16 10.92
N TRP A 30 67.31 15.27 10.17
CA TRP A 30 66.71 14.03 9.68
C TRP A 30 66.42 13.02 10.78
N ARG A 31 67.34 12.84 11.75
CA ARG A 31 67.10 11.98 12.93
C ARG A 31 65.86 12.42 13.70
N GLU A 32 65.70 13.73 13.93
CA GLU A 32 64.51 14.26 14.61
C GLU A 32 63.21 13.94 13.86
N VAL A 33 63.24 13.96 12.52
CA VAL A 33 62.10 13.56 11.69
C VAL A 33 61.83 12.06 11.79
N PHE A 34 62.86 11.21 11.76
CA PHE A 34 62.70 9.77 11.89
C PHE A 34 62.14 9.37 13.26
N ASP A 35 62.67 9.95 14.34
CA ASP A 35 62.19 9.72 15.71
C ASP A 35 60.74 10.18 15.86
N HIS A 36 60.38 11.34 15.31
CA HIS A 36 59.01 11.85 15.36
C HIS A 36 58.03 10.99 14.55
N ALA A 37 58.44 10.56 13.35
CA ALA A 37 57.64 9.67 12.53
C ALA A 37 57.36 8.33 13.26
N ALA A 38 58.37 7.76 13.91
CA ALA A 38 58.22 6.56 14.72
C ALA A 38 57.29 6.77 15.93
N ASP A 39 57.47 7.84 16.70
CA ASP A 39 56.62 8.19 17.86
C ASP A 39 55.15 8.42 17.48
N THR A 40 54.90 8.92 16.28
CA THR A 40 53.56 9.14 15.76
C THR A 40 52.99 7.93 14.99
N GLY A 41 53.73 6.82 14.91
CA GLY A 41 53.27 5.53 14.40
C GLY A 41 53.39 5.34 12.89
N PHE A 42 54.22 6.13 12.21
CA PHE A 42 54.57 5.91 10.81
C PHE A 42 55.67 4.84 10.68
N ASP A 43 55.65 4.11 9.57
CA ASP A 43 56.66 3.09 9.25
C ASP A 43 57.59 3.51 8.11
N HIS A 44 57.21 4.53 7.34
CA HIS A 44 58.05 5.09 6.27
C HIS A 44 58.18 6.61 6.41
N VAL A 45 59.34 7.14 6.05
CA VAL A 45 59.53 8.55 5.73
C VAL A 45 59.78 8.69 4.24
N LEU A 46 58.95 9.48 3.56
CA LEU A 46 59.09 9.77 2.14
C LEU A 46 59.62 11.18 1.94
N THR A 47 60.70 11.32 1.17
CA THR A 47 61.30 12.63 0.85
C THR A 47 61.17 13.00 -0.63
N ALA A 48 61.15 14.29 -0.93
CA ALA A 48 61.45 14.79 -2.27
C ALA A 48 62.88 14.37 -2.71
N PRO A 49 63.23 14.45 -4.01
CA PRO A 49 64.55 14.04 -4.50
C PRO A 49 65.69 14.80 -3.80
N LEU A 50 66.80 14.10 -3.56
CA LEU A 50 67.96 14.62 -2.83
C LEU A 50 69.10 15.10 -3.75
N PHE A 51 68.88 15.03 -5.07
CA PHE A 51 69.87 15.30 -6.09
C PHE A 51 70.16 16.80 -6.26
N ASP A 52 71.35 17.12 -6.76
CA ASP A 52 71.79 18.49 -7.01
C ASP A 52 70.85 19.24 -7.97
N ARG A 53 70.28 20.34 -7.48
CA ARG A 53 69.27 21.18 -8.17
C ARG A 53 69.80 22.50 -8.71
N ASP A 54 71.07 22.86 -8.48
CA ASP A 54 71.62 24.18 -8.88
C ASP A 54 71.01 25.39 -8.12
N GLY A 55 70.58 25.20 -6.85
CA GLY A 55 70.21 26.25 -5.88
C GLY A 55 68.92 27.07 -6.13
N GLU A 56 68.52 27.26 -7.39
CA GLU A 56 67.35 28.07 -7.77
C GLU A 56 66.20 27.25 -8.39
N ARG A 57 66.40 25.93 -8.57
CA ARG A 57 65.39 25.04 -9.15
C ARG A 57 64.58 24.32 -8.09
N SER A 58 63.41 23.85 -8.47
CA SER A 58 62.61 22.96 -7.62
C SER A 58 63.36 21.67 -7.28
N VAL A 59 63.14 21.11 -6.10
CA VAL A 59 63.65 19.78 -5.68
C VAL A 59 63.29 18.64 -6.66
N PHE A 60 62.28 18.83 -7.52
CA PHE A 60 61.89 17.87 -8.55
C PHE A 60 62.62 18.05 -9.89
N ALA A 61 63.53 19.03 -9.99
CA ALA A 61 64.30 19.34 -11.18
C ALA A 61 65.80 19.20 -10.91
N SER A 62 66.34 18.01 -11.16
CA SER A 62 67.74 17.69 -10.92
C SER A 62 68.64 18.14 -12.08
N ARG A 63 69.74 18.80 -11.76
CA ARG A 63 70.83 19.10 -12.69
C ARG A 63 71.75 17.90 -12.86
N ASP A 64 72.07 17.24 -11.75
CA ASP A 64 72.99 16.10 -11.70
C ASP A 64 72.42 15.03 -10.76
N PHE A 65 72.13 13.85 -11.32
CA PHE A 65 71.53 12.73 -10.59
C PHE A 65 72.55 11.89 -9.79
N ASP A 66 73.84 12.14 -10.00
CA ASP A 66 74.92 11.40 -9.33
C ASP A 66 75.59 12.22 -8.20
N ARG A 67 75.06 13.43 -7.92
CA ARG A 67 75.48 14.29 -6.79
C ARG A 67 74.30 14.70 -5.90
N LEU A 68 74.56 14.82 -4.60
CA LEU A 68 73.58 15.38 -3.64
C LEU A 68 73.55 16.90 -3.70
N ASP A 69 72.39 17.47 -3.42
CA ASP A 69 72.24 18.92 -3.28
C ASP A 69 73.07 19.43 -2.09
N PRO A 70 74.03 20.36 -2.33
CA PRO A 70 74.85 20.93 -1.28
C PRO A 70 74.07 21.57 -0.13
N GLU A 71 72.87 22.11 -0.39
CA GLU A 71 72.06 22.76 0.64
C GLU A 71 71.58 21.78 1.73
N LEU A 72 71.47 20.50 1.40
CA LEU A 72 71.06 19.46 2.35
C LEU A 72 72.14 19.15 3.39
N SER A 73 73.40 19.54 3.13
CA SER A 73 74.54 19.32 4.03
C SER A 73 74.75 17.83 4.40
N LEU A 74 74.54 16.92 3.44
CA LEU A 74 74.64 15.46 3.61
C LEU A 74 75.93 14.83 3.02
N GLY A 75 76.77 15.62 2.36
CA GLY A 75 77.91 15.16 1.55
C GLY A 75 77.64 15.41 0.06
N SER A 76 78.61 15.06 -0.80
CA SER A 76 78.46 15.19 -2.26
C SER A 76 78.10 13.89 -2.97
N ASP A 77 78.47 12.74 -2.39
CA ASP A 77 78.20 11.41 -2.95
C ASP A 77 76.78 10.94 -2.59
N VAL A 78 76.01 10.58 -3.62
CA VAL A 78 74.61 10.14 -3.46
C VAL A 78 74.51 8.82 -2.71
N GLY A 79 75.36 7.84 -3.02
CA GLY A 79 75.31 6.52 -2.39
C GLY A 79 75.59 6.60 -0.89
N GLU A 80 76.65 7.31 -0.50
CA GLU A 80 77.03 7.46 0.90
C GLU A 80 76.00 8.27 1.70
N GLY A 81 75.51 9.40 1.16
CA GLY A 81 74.54 10.23 1.88
C GLY A 81 73.17 9.54 2.02
N VAL A 82 72.70 8.83 0.99
CA VAL A 82 71.48 8.01 1.07
C VAL A 82 71.66 6.87 2.07
N ALA A 83 72.80 6.18 2.07
CA ALA A 83 73.08 5.11 3.04
C ALA A 83 73.07 5.60 4.50
N ARG A 84 73.63 6.80 4.75
CA ARG A 84 73.60 7.43 6.07
C ARG A 84 72.18 7.77 6.52
N LEU A 85 71.33 8.28 5.62
CA LEU A 85 69.93 8.57 5.93
C LEU A 85 69.12 7.29 6.16
N ALA A 86 69.29 6.28 5.30
CA ALA A 86 68.60 5.00 5.43
C ALA A 86 68.94 4.29 6.75
N GLU A 87 70.21 4.32 7.15
CA GLU A 87 70.65 3.77 8.44
C GLU A 87 70.09 4.56 9.63
N ALA A 88 70.00 5.89 9.53
CA ALA A 88 69.39 6.72 10.57
C ALA A 88 67.88 6.44 10.72
N GLY A 89 67.15 6.28 9.61
CA GLY A 89 65.76 5.87 9.62
C GLY A 89 65.59 4.49 10.27
N ARG A 90 66.39 3.51 9.85
CA ARG A 90 66.34 2.14 10.35
C ARG A 90 66.57 2.06 11.87
N LYS A 91 67.50 2.86 12.41
CA LYS A 91 67.73 2.96 13.86
C LYS A 91 66.53 3.50 14.63
N SER A 92 65.73 4.34 13.99
CA SER A 92 64.51 4.91 14.57
C SER A 92 63.28 4.01 14.31
N GLY A 93 63.44 2.91 13.58
CA GLY A 93 62.35 1.98 13.23
C GLY A 93 61.52 2.38 12.01
N VAL A 94 62.00 3.32 11.18
CA VAL A 94 61.30 3.79 9.97
C VAL A 94 62.12 3.59 8.71
N ALA A 95 61.47 3.20 7.62
CA ALA A 95 62.09 3.00 6.32
C ALA A 95 62.15 4.31 5.52
N LEU A 96 63.22 4.54 4.76
CA LEU A 96 63.36 5.74 3.92
C LEU A 96 62.91 5.45 2.48
N MET A 97 62.05 6.32 1.96
CA MET A 97 61.60 6.32 0.56
C MET A 97 61.89 7.68 -0.09
N MET A 98 61.97 7.69 -1.42
CA MET A 98 62.25 8.93 -2.18
C MET A 98 61.29 9.10 -3.36
N ASP A 99 60.91 10.34 -3.65
CA ASP A 99 60.20 10.69 -4.88
C ASP A 99 61.08 10.43 -6.11
N LEU A 100 60.50 9.84 -7.15
CA LEU A 100 61.15 9.53 -8.42
C LEU A 100 60.51 10.34 -9.55
N MET A 101 61.31 11.17 -10.22
CA MET A 101 60.94 11.96 -11.40
C MET A 101 61.88 11.62 -12.56
N LEU A 102 61.39 10.80 -13.51
CA LEU A 102 62.23 10.09 -14.49
C LEU A 102 62.94 10.97 -15.52
N ASP A 103 62.41 12.15 -15.82
CA ASP A 103 62.92 12.99 -16.90
C ASP A 103 63.73 14.20 -16.40
N GLY A 104 63.79 14.41 -15.07
CA GLY A 104 64.51 15.52 -14.43
C GLY A 104 64.01 16.92 -14.76
N ARG A 105 62.94 17.07 -15.55
CA ARG A 105 62.35 18.37 -15.86
C ARG A 105 61.16 18.61 -14.93
N GLY A 106 61.37 19.45 -13.92
CA GLY A 106 60.25 20.18 -13.34
C GLY A 106 59.57 21.04 -14.41
N ARG A 107 58.29 21.38 -14.20
CA ARG A 107 57.68 22.51 -14.92
C ARG A 107 58.60 23.73 -14.83
N HIS A 108 58.53 24.61 -15.84
CA HIS A 108 59.31 25.86 -15.96
C HIS A 108 59.62 26.49 -14.58
N PRO A 109 60.79 27.11 -14.33
CA PRO A 109 61.19 27.62 -13.00
C PRO A 109 60.15 28.50 -12.27
N GLN A 110 59.17 29.09 -12.96
CA GLN A 110 58.05 29.85 -12.36
C GLN A 110 56.78 29.03 -12.08
N ALA A 111 56.66 27.83 -12.64
CA ALA A 111 55.56 26.91 -12.42
C ALA A 111 56.05 25.73 -11.56
N GLY A 112 56.28 25.96 -10.26
CA GLY A 112 56.66 24.89 -9.33
C GLY A 112 55.75 23.65 -9.40
N PHE A 113 56.23 22.51 -8.91
CA PHE A 113 55.40 21.30 -8.76
C PHE A 113 54.18 21.64 -7.89
N ARG A 114 53.03 21.84 -8.53
CA ARG A 114 51.74 22.04 -7.88
C ARG A 114 50.95 20.75 -8.07
N PRO A 115 50.57 20.06 -6.98
CA PRO A 115 49.57 19.00 -7.05
C PRO A 115 48.36 19.52 -7.84
N VAL A 116 48.00 18.85 -8.94
CA VAL A 116 46.92 19.29 -9.81
C VAL A 116 45.60 18.91 -9.14
N ASP A 117 44.69 19.88 -8.98
CA ASP A 117 43.33 19.62 -8.50
C ASP A 117 42.64 18.66 -9.48
N PRO A 118 42.26 17.44 -9.05
CA PRO A 118 41.67 16.43 -9.89
C PRO A 118 40.23 16.78 -10.32
N ARG A 119 39.59 17.81 -9.76
CA ARG A 119 38.21 18.24 -10.06
C ARG A 119 38.07 19.00 -11.40
N ARG A 120 38.90 18.70 -12.39
CA ARG A 120 38.77 19.30 -13.72
C ARG A 120 37.70 18.58 -14.53
N SER A 121 36.93 19.35 -15.29
CA SER A 121 35.96 18.81 -16.24
C SER A 121 36.70 17.91 -17.26
N PRO A 122 36.12 16.78 -17.69
CA PRO A 122 36.64 15.97 -18.82
C PRO A 122 36.83 16.77 -20.12
N LEU A 123 36.32 18.01 -20.17
CA LEU A 123 36.38 18.93 -21.29
C LEU A 123 37.55 19.93 -21.21
N ASP A 124 38.36 19.91 -20.15
CA ASP A 124 39.49 20.83 -19.95
C ASP A 124 40.80 20.05 -19.69
N PRO A 125 41.38 19.41 -20.72
CA PRO A 125 42.60 18.65 -20.57
C PRO A 125 43.73 19.59 -20.15
N ALA A 126 44.46 19.24 -19.09
CA ALA A 126 45.83 19.74 -18.98
C ALA A 126 46.54 19.41 -20.29
N GLU A 127 47.29 20.35 -20.89
CA GLU A 127 48.18 20.01 -21.99
C GLU A 127 48.97 18.76 -21.58
N PRO A 128 48.83 17.62 -22.28
CA PRO A 128 49.56 16.43 -21.96
C PRO A 128 51.04 16.80 -21.95
N MET A 129 51.75 16.48 -20.87
CA MET A 129 53.21 16.57 -20.93
C MET A 129 53.64 15.66 -22.08
N ALA A 130 54.34 16.22 -23.08
CA ALA A 130 54.72 15.47 -24.28
C ALA A 130 55.31 14.11 -23.88
N ALA A 131 54.64 13.04 -24.30
CA ALA A 131 55.06 11.68 -23.98
C ALA A 131 56.49 11.49 -24.49
N MET A 132 57.33 10.85 -23.67
CA MET A 132 58.70 10.56 -24.10
C MET A 132 58.67 9.63 -25.32
N GLY A 133 59.41 9.96 -26.38
CA GLY A 133 59.53 9.08 -27.55
C GLY A 133 60.13 7.72 -27.18
N ALA A 134 59.85 6.69 -27.98
CA ALA A 134 60.27 5.31 -27.70
C ALA A 134 61.80 5.17 -27.49
N GLU A 135 62.62 5.86 -28.29
CA GLU A 135 64.09 5.86 -28.12
C GLU A 135 64.54 6.44 -26.78
N ARG A 136 63.89 7.53 -26.33
CA ARG A 136 64.21 8.16 -25.04
C ARG A 136 63.78 7.29 -23.87
N GLN A 137 62.66 6.57 -23.98
CA GLN A 137 62.23 5.61 -22.97
C GLN A 137 63.23 4.44 -22.84
N SER A 138 63.74 3.90 -23.95
CA SER A 138 64.74 2.83 -23.91
C SER A 138 66.05 3.26 -23.25
N GLN A 139 66.53 4.48 -23.55
CA GLN A 139 67.73 5.02 -22.91
C GLN A 139 67.53 5.20 -21.39
N LEU A 140 66.43 5.85 -21.00
CA LEU A 140 66.12 6.10 -19.60
C LEU A 140 65.90 4.80 -18.81
N LEU A 141 65.41 3.73 -19.45
CA LEU A 141 65.20 2.45 -18.79
C LEU A 141 66.51 1.89 -18.24
N ALA A 142 67.57 1.87 -19.04
CA ALA A 142 68.88 1.38 -18.61
C ALA A 142 69.49 2.28 -17.51
N GLU A 143 69.50 3.60 -17.73
CA GLU A 143 70.06 4.58 -16.79
C GLU A 143 69.36 4.54 -15.42
N TRP A 144 68.02 4.48 -15.40
CA TRP A 144 67.27 4.42 -14.15
C TRP A 144 67.29 3.04 -13.50
N THR A 145 67.38 1.95 -14.26
CA THR A 145 67.51 0.61 -13.66
C THR A 145 68.76 0.53 -12.80
N GLU A 146 69.91 0.95 -13.33
CA GLU A 146 71.18 0.94 -12.59
C GLU A 146 71.13 1.90 -11.39
N ARG A 147 70.62 3.12 -11.58
CA ARG A 147 70.55 4.12 -10.51
C ARG A 147 69.63 3.69 -9.37
N LEU A 148 68.47 3.13 -9.68
CA LEU A 148 67.52 2.65 -8.67
C LEU A 148 68.04 1.40 -7.95
N GLN A 149 68.74 0.48 -8.64
CA GLN A 149 69.42 -0.64 -7.98
C GLN A 149 70.46 -0.12 -6.97
N ARG A 150 71.34 0.80 -7.38
CA ARG A 150 72.36 1.41 -6.52
C ARG A 150 71.78 2.13 -5.29
N LEU A 151 70.69 2.86 -5.48
CA LEU A 151 70.01 3.58 -4.40
C LEU A 151 69.26 2.64 -3.45
N SER A 152 68.71 1.54 -3.96
CA SER A 152 68.09 0.50 -3.15
C SER A 152 69.14 -0.26 -2.34
N ASP A 153 70.30 -0.57 -2.94
CA ASP A 153 71.45 -1.18 -2.26
C ASP A 153 72.00 -0.27 -1.14
N ALA A 154 71.94 1.05 -1.34
CA ALA A 154 72.23 2.03 -0.29
C ALA A 154 71.19 2.04 0.85
N GLY A 155 70.07 1.32 0.72
CA GLY A 155 69.09 1.12 1.79
C GLY A 155 67.78 1.90 1.63
N LEU A 156 67.50 2.49 0.46
CA LEU A 156 66.14 2.98 0.19
C LEU A 156 65.15 1.82 0.09
N ALA A 157 64.04 1.93 0.81
CA ALA A 157 62.99 0.93 0.84
C ALA A 157 62.02 1.04 -0.34
N GLY A 158 62.01 2.18 -1.04
CA GLY A 158 61.20 2.35 -2.24
C GLY A 158 61.06 3.78 -2.72
N TYR A 159 60.17 3.93 -3.70
CA TYR A 159 60.03 5.12 -4.51
C TYR A 159 58.56 5.49 -4.71
N ARG A 160 58.25 6.78 -4.60
CA ARG A 160 56.99 7.31 -5.12
C ARG A 160 57.22 7.90 -6.51
N VAL A 161 56.65 7.26 -7.52
CA VAL A 161 56.83 7.64 -8.92
C VAL A 161 55.88 8.77 -9.29
N LEU A 162 56.45 9.91 -9.67
CA LEU A 162 55.74 11.08 -10.17
C LEU A 162 55.72 11.04 -11.71
N GLY A 163 54.69 11.64 -12.33
CA GLY A 163 54.61 11.74 -13.79
C GLY A 163 54.35 10.40 -14.50
N ILE A 164 53.44 9.58 -13.95
CA ILE A 164 53.07 8.27 -14.53
C ILE A 164 52.46 8.35 -15.93
N ASP A 165 52.01 9.54 -16.35
CA ASP A 165 51.48 9.86 -17.68
C ASP A 165 52.58 10.12 -18.73
N ARG A 166 53.86 10.10 -18.33
CA ARG A 166 54.98 10.53 -19.18
C ARG A 166 55.70 9.40 -19.89
N ALA A 167 55.51 8.16 -19.45
CA ALA A 167 56.09 6.95 -20.04
C ALA A 167 54.99 5.91 -20.29
N THR A 168 55.29 4.94 -21.16
CA THR A 168 54.32 3.86 -21.43
C THR A 168 54.19 2.93 -20.22
N PRO A 169 53.04 2.26 -20.03
CA PRO A 169 52.90 1.21 -19.02
C PRO A 169 53.97 0.11 -19.13
N ALA A 170 54.37 -0.22 -20.36
CA ALA A 170 55.45 -1.19 -20.63
C ALA A 170 56.81 -0.72 -20.08
N PHE A 171 57.12 0.57 -20.17
CA PHE A 171 58.34 1.13 -19.57
C PHE A 171 58.37 0.91 -18.05
N PHE A 172 57.27 1.25 -17.35
CA PHE A 172 57.20 1.08 -15.90
C PHE A 172 57.29 -0.40 -15.49
N LYS A 173 56.60 -1.29 -16.23
CA LYS A 173 56.68 -2.74 -16.03
C LYS A 173 58.11 -3.25 -16.12
N SER A 174 58.82 -2.87 -17.17
CA SER A 174 60.22 -3.28 -17.38
C SER A 174 61.15 -2.69 -16.33
N LEU A 175 61.01 -1.40 -15.98
CA LEU A 175 61.84 -0.74 -14.98
C LEU A 175 61.70 -1.41 -13.60
N MET A 176 60.47 -1.60 -13.15
CA MET A 176 60.20 -2.21 -11.85
C MET A 176 60.64 -3.67 -11.81
N ALA A 177 60.39 -4.45 -12.86
CA ALA A 177 60.85 -5.83 -12.95
C ALA A 177 62.38 -5.94 -12.87
N ALA A 178 63.09 -5.08 -13.60
CA ALA A 178 64.56 -5.07 -13.61
C ALA A 178 65.16 -4.62 -12.27
N VAL A 179 64.57 -3.63 -11.60
CA VAL A 179 65.03 -3.22 -10.26
C VAL A 179 64.77 -4.32 -9.23
N ARG A 180 63.59 -4.95 -9.26
CA ARG A 180 63.20 -6.00 -8.32
C ARG A 180 63.91 -7.34 -8.50
N GLU A 181 64.60 -7.56 -9.62
CA GLU A 181 65.47 -8.72 -9.78
C GLU A 181 66.59 -8.76 -8.72
N LYS A 182 67.00 -7.60 -8.20
CA LYS A 182 68.09 -7.48 -7.24
C LYS A 182 67.71 -6.85 -5.90
N THR A 183 66.52 -6.26 -5.79
CA THR A 183 66.14 -5.45 -4.63
C THR A 183 64.67 -5.68 -4.25
N GLU A 184 64.32 -5.42 -2.99
CA GLU A 184 62.93 -5.47 -2.51
C GLU A 184 62.24 -4.09 -2.56
N ALA A 185 62.70 -3.21 -3.47
CA ALA A 185 62.23 -1.83 -3.52
C ALA A 185 60.75 -1.73 -3.88
N GLN A 186 60.02 -0.94 -3.09
CA GLN A 186 58.62 -0.63 -3.33
C GLN A 186 58.46 0.50 -4.35
N PHE A 187 57.39 0.46 -5.13
CA PHE A 187 57.04 1.49 -6.09
C PHE A 187 55.59 1.90 -5.88
N LEU A 188 55.38 3.16 -5.54
CA LEU A 188 54.06 3.75 -5.31
C LEU A 188 53.75 4.77 -6.41
N ALA A 189 52.61 4.65 -7.08
CA ALA A 189 52.21 5.56 -8.15
C ALA A 189 51.56 6.83 -7.59
N TRP A 190 52.12 8.01 -7.88
CA TRP A 190 51.39 9.27 -7.67
C TRP A 190 50.38 9.49 -8.79
N THR A 191 49.15 9.07 -8.52
CA THR A 191 47.99 9.18 -9.41
C THR A 191 47.16 10.48 -9.30
N PRO A 192 47.21 11.30 -8.23
CA PRO A 192 46.44 12.53 -8.20
C PRO A 192 46.80 13.48 -9.34
N GLY A 193 45.78 13.95 -10.05
CA GLY A 193 45.95 14.86 -11.20
C GLY A 193 46.15 14.19 -12.57
N THR A 194 46.17 12.86 -12.64
CA THR A 194 46.25 12.12 -13.92
C THR A 194 44.89 11.64 -14.42
N ASP A 195 44.76 11.40 -15.73
CA ASP A 195 43.54 10.87 -16.34
C ASP A 195 43.25 9.41 -15.91
N PHE A 196 41.97 9.03 -15.82
CA PHE A 196 41.57 7.67 -15.43
C PHE A 196 42.09 6.59 -16.38
N ALA A 197 42.22 6.90 -17.68
CA ALA A 197 42.80 5.98 -18.67
C ALA A 197 44.29 5.70 -18.39
N VAL A 198 45.05 6.71 -17.95
CA VAL A 198 46.46 6.53 -17.55
C VAL A 198 46.55 5.59 -16.35
N ARG A 199 45.67 5.78 -15.36
CA ARG A 199 45.63 4.95 -14.14
C ARG A 199 45.27 3.51 -14.47
N GLY A 200 44.25 3.28 -15.28
CA GLY A 200 43.88 1.95 -15.74
C GLY A 200 44.97 1.28 -16.59
N GLY A 201 45.69 2.06 -17.40
CA GLY A 201 46.77 1.57 -18.26
C GLY A 201 47.98 1.01 -17.49
N ILE A 202 48.24 1.50 -16.27
CA ILE A 202 49.38 1.05 -15.45
C ILE A 202 49.04 -0.08 -14.46
N ASN A 203 47.83 -0.63 -14.50
CA ASN A 203 47.38 -1.70 -13.58
C ASN A 203 48.31 -2.93 -13.57
N GLU A 204 48.88 -3.30 -14.71
CA GLU A 204 49.82 -4.44 -14.83
C GLU A 204 51.30 -4.04 -14.77
N ALA A 205 51.62 -2.78 -14.48
CA ALA A 205 53.00 -2.31 -14.40
C ALA A 205 53.72 -2.86 -13.15
N GLY A 206 52.97 -3.25 -12.11
CA GLY A 206 53.52 -3.86 -10.89
C GLY A 206 53.78 -2.88 -9.75
N PHE A 207 53.08 -1.74 -9.68
CA PHE A 207 53.11 -0.86 -8.50
C PHE A 207 52.60 -1.59 -7.23
N ASN A 208 53.13 -1.24 -6.05
CA ASN A 208 52.69 -1.78 -4.76
C ASN A 208 51.50 -1.00 -4.15
N GLY A 209 51.25 0.19 -4.67
CA GLY A 209 50.15 1.06 -4.25
C GLY A 209 50.10 2.32 -5.09
N CYS A 210 49.06 3.11 -4.88
CA CYS A 210 48.89 4.42 -5.50
C CYS A 210 48.28 5.41 -4.51
N PHE A 211 48.37 6.70 -4.82
CA PHE A 211 47.85 7.77 -3.98
C PHE A 211 46.45 8.20 -4.41
N SER A 212 45.47 8.16 -3.50
CA SER A 212 44.10 8.60 -3.80
C SER A 212 44.02 10.14 -3.89
N SER A 213 42.99 10.66 -4.55
CA SER A 213 42.69 12.09 -4.62
C SER A 213 41.78 12.58 -3.48
N MET A 214 41.70 11.85 -2.37
CA MET A 214 40.78 12.14 -1.27
C MET A 214 40.84 13.61 -0.80
N ALA A 215 42.04 14.19 -0.72
CA ALA A 215 42.25 15.56 -0.23
C ALA A 215 41.48 16.64 -1.02
N TRP A 216 41.03 16.35 -2.25
CA TRP A 216 40.23 17.25 -3.08
C TRP A 216 38.76 16.85 -3.18
N TRP A 217 38.37 15.71 -2.61
CA TRP A 217 36.99 15.24 -2.61
C TRP A 217 36.12 16.09 -1.69
N ASP A 218 34.93 16.44 -2.15
CA ASP A 218 33.95 17.25 -1.42
C ASP A 218 33.03 16.41 -0.52
N PHE A 219 33.32 15.11 -0.43
CA PHE A 219 32.60 14.11 0.35
C PHE A 219 31.22 13.71 -0.20
N ASP A 220 30.88 14.06 -1.45
CA ASP A 220 29.58 13.75 -2.06
C ASP A 220 29.68 13.40 -3.57
N GLU A 221 30.75 13.82 -4.23
CA GLU A 221 30.92 13.56 -5.65
C GLU A 221 31.30 12.12 -5.95
N ARG A 222 30.75 11.60 -7.06
CA ARG A 222 30.89 10.18 -7.43
C ARG A 222 32.28 9.85 -7.96
N TRP A 223 32.99 10.83 -8.53
CA TRP A 223 34.27 10.63 -9.19
C TRP A 223 35.30 9.96 -8.27
N PHE A 224 35.23 10.18 -6.95
CA PHE A 224 36.13 9.54 -5.99
C PHE A 224 35.91 8.02 -5.90
N ILE A 225 34.67 7.56 -6.03
CA ILE A 225 34.32 6.14 -6.05
C ILE A 225 34.80 5.49 -7.35
N ASP A 226 34.68 6.21 -8.47
CA ASP A 226 35.16 5.73 -9.77
C ASP A 226 36.70 5.70 -9.80
N GLU A 227 37.38 6.69 -9.21
CA GLU A 227 38.83 6.66 -8.96
C GLU A 227 39.23 5.43 -8.13
N HIS A 228 38.57 5.24 -6.97
CA HIS A 228 38.87 4.13 -6.07
C HIS A 228 38.78 2.79 -6.80
N ARG A 229 37.76 2.62 -7.67
CA ARG A 229 37.59 1.41 -8.48
C ARG A 229 38.70 1.21 -9.51
N VAL A 230 39.06 2.25 -10.27
CA VAL A 230 40.11 2.18 -11.30
C VAL A 230 41.48 1.86 -10.68
N GLN A 231 41.70 2.31 -9.44
CA GLN A 231 42.96 2.16 -8.71
C GLN A 231 43.09 0.85 -7.92
N GLN A 232 42.00 0.10 -7.70
CA GLN A 232 42.05 -1.17 -6.94
C GLN A 232 43.16 -2.14 -7.40
N PRO A 233 43.43 -2.32 -8.71
CA PRO A 233 44.48 -3.23 -9.16
C PRO A 233 45.91 -2.76 -8.86
N LEU A 234 46.12 -1.48 -8.51
CA LEU A 234 47.44 -0.90 -8.25
C LEU A 234 47.99 -1.21 -6.85
N GLY A 235 47.24 -1.94 -6.02
CA GLY A 235 47.62 -2.31 -4.65
C GLY A 235 47.04 -1.35 -3.61
N TRP A 236 47.85 -0.94 -2.64
CA TRP A 236 47.41 -0.08 -1.53
C TRP A 236 47.01 1.33 -2.00
N GLN A 237 45.78 1.76 -1.68
CA GLN A 237 45.29 3.10 -2.00
C GLN A 237 45.54 4.08 -0.85
N ILE A 238 46.67 4.76 -0.92
CA ILE A 238 47.18 5.62 0.15
C ILE A 238 46.43 6.95 0.13
N ALA A 239 45.70 7.24 1.20
CA ALA A 239 45.02 8.52 1.38
C ALA A 239 45.87 9.50 2.19
N PHE A 240 45.61 10.79 2.02
CA PHE A 240 46.29 11.84 2.77
C PHE A 240 45.32 12.98 3.06
N PRO A 241 45.43 13.63 4.23
CA PRO A 241 44.51 14.70 4.61
C PRO A 241 44.77 15.99 3.80
N GLU A 242 46.00 16.21 3.35
CA GLU A 242 46.39 17.32 2.49
C GLU A 242 47.66 16.98 1.69
N PRO A 243 47.82 17.53 0.47
CA PRO A 243 49.01 17.30 -0.35
C PRO A 243 50.21 18.13 0.16
N PRO A 244 51.47 17.64 0.03
CA PRO A 244 52.63 18.30 0.64
C PRO A 244 52.91 19.74 0.18
N PHE A 245 52.83 20.02 -1.12
CA PHE A 245 53.21 21.33 -1.72
C PHE A 245 52.01 22.17 -2.18
N ALA A 246 50.78 21.84 -1.75
CA ALA A 246 49.60 22.65 -2.06
C ALA A 246 49.10 23.40 -0.83
N ARG A 247 47.99 24.14 -1.00
CA ARG A 247 47.34 24.89 0.07
C ARG A 247 47.02 23.97 1.25
N ARG A 248 47.50 24.34 2.44
CA ARG A 248 47.29 23.62 3.71
C ARG A 248 45.84 23.72 4.19
N ILE A 249 45.36 22.69 4.89
CA ILE A 249 43.99 22.62 5.42
C ILE A 249 43.71 23.68 6.50
N ALA A 250 44.77 24.04 7.23
CA ALA A 250 44.77 25.08 8.26
C ALA A 250 44.79 26.50 7.69
N HIS A 251 44.89 26.67 6.37
CA HIS A 251 44.91 27.98 5.73
C HIS A 251 43.50 28.62 5.67
N GLY A 252 43.36 29.85 6.16
CA GLY A 252 42.14 30.65 6.07
C GLY A 252 41.92 31.54 7.28
N THR A 253 40.71 32.08 7.42
CA THR A 253 40.31 33.00 8.49
C THR A 253 39.30 32.39 9.49
N GLU A 254 39.06 31.09 9.40
CA GLU A 254 38.15 30.36 10.30
C GLU A 254 38.75 30.23 11.71
N SER A 255 37.90 29.96 12.72
CA SER A 255 38.39 29.77 14.09
C SER A 255 39.27 28.54 14.22
N ARG A 256 40.16 28.55 15.22
CA ARG A 256 41.04 27.43 15.54
C ARG A 256 40.25 26.11 15.66
N GLU A 257 39.10 26.11 16.35
CA GLU A 257 38.32 24.88 16.53
C GLU A 257 37.72 24.35 15.22
N ILE A 258 37.34 25.24 14.29
CA ILE A 258 36.79 24.84 12.98
C ILE A 258 37.89 24.26 12.09
N LEU A 259 39.08 24.89 12.09
CA LEU A 259 40.25 24.40 11.36
C LEU A 259 40.74 23.05 11.91
N GLU A 260 40.78 22.90 13.24
CA GLU A 260 41.11 21.65 13.91
C GLU A 260 40.11 20.54 13.56
N ARG A 261 38.79 20.79 13.65
CA ARG A 261 37.77 19.81 13.23
C ARG A 261 37.89 19.43 11.76
N ARG A 262 38.22 20.38 10.89
CA ARG A 262 38.44 20.12 9.46
C ARG A 262 39.64 19.19 9.25
N ALA A 263 40.75 19.44 9.96
CA ALA A 263 41.95 18.64 9.91
C ALA A 263 41.72 17.23 10.50
N VAL A 264 41.07 17.11 11.66
CA VAL A 264 40.68 15.84 12.28
C VAL A 264 39.77 15.04 11.35
N ARG A 265 38.77 15.67 10.73
CA ARG A 265 37.88 14.99 9.77
C ARG A 265 38.65 14.42 8.58
N ALA A 266 39.55 15.20 7.98
CA ALA A 266 40.35 14.77 6.86
C ALA A 266 41.28 13.60 7.25
N LEU A 267 41.94 13.70 8.40
CA LEU A 267 42.79 12.64 8.95
C LEU A 267 42.00 11.34 9.19
N ARG A 268 40.84 11.45 9.85
CA ARG A 268 39.97 10.31 10.18
C ARG A 268 39.41 9.63 8.95
N LEU A 269 38.95 10.40 7.96
CA LEU A 269 38.50 9.84 6.70
C LEU A 269 39.65 9.16 5.94
N ALA A 270 40.85 9.77 5.88
CA ALA A 270 42.01 9.16 5.22
C ALA A 270 42.35 7.80 5.85
N ALA A 271 42.40 7.74 7.18
CA ALA A 271 42.68 6.51 7.90
C ALA A 271 41.56 5.46 7.75
N SER A 272 40.29 5.88 7.71
CA SER A 272 39.14 4.98 7.65
C SER A 272 38.98 4.25 6.31
N LEU A 273 39.57 4.76 5.22
CA LEU A 273 39.52 4.12 3.90
C LEU A 273 40.35 2.83 3.84
N GLY A 274 41.32 2.64 4.74
CA GLY A 274 42.04 1.37 4.94
C GLY A 274 43.20 1.07 3.99
N GLY A 275 43.48 1.93 3.01
CA GLY A 275 44.52 1.71 1.98
C GLY A 275 45.91 2.29 2.29
N GLY A 276 46.14 2.80 3.51
CA GLY A 276 47.37 3.47 3.92
C GLY A 276 47.18 4.98 4.13
N LEU A 277 48.10 5.61 4.87
CA LEU A 277 48.03 7.02 5.23
C LEU A 277 49.35 7.71 4.92
N MET A 278 49.31 8.85 4.23
CA MET A 278 50.43 9.78 4.16
C MET A 278 50.09 11.09 4.86
N VAL A 279 50.98 11.59 5.72
CA VAL A 279 50.85 12.90 6.36
C VAL A 279 52.08 13.75 6.05
N PRO A 280 51.94 14.96 5.48
CA PRO A 280 53.06 15.85 5.27
C PRO A 280 53.47 16.57 6.56
N MET A 281 54.78 16.72 6.75
CA MET A 281 55.34 17.40 7.91
C MET A 281 54.72 18.78 8.13
N GLY A 282 54.37 19.07 9.38
CA GLY A 282 53.70 20.30 9.79
C GLY A 282 52.17 20.25 9.76
N PHE A 283 51.55 19.21 9.18
CA PHE A 283 50.09 19.01 9.26
C PHE A 283 49.64 18.83 10.72
N GLU A 284 50.40 18.04 11.48
CA GLU A 284 50.19 17.76 12.88
C GLU A 284 50.18 19.03 13.75
N TYR A 285 50.89 20.06 13.33
CA TYR A 285 50.98 21.34 14.03
C TYR A 285 50.04 22.43 13.45
N GLY A 286 49.24 22.09 12.44
CA GLY A 286 48.33 23.04 11.79
C GLY A 286 49.06 24.14 10.99
N ALA A 287 50.18 23.80 10.34
CA ALA A 287 50.94 24.74 9.51
C ALA A 287 50.04 25.32 8.40
N ALA A 288 49.92 26.66 8.33
CA ALA A 288 49.09 27.34 7.33
C ALA A 288 49.79 27.59 5.98
N THR A 289 51.12 27.50 5.96
CA THR A 289 51.95 27.73 4.77
C THR A 289 52.30 26.39 4.08
N PRO A 290 52.10 26.27 2.76
CA PRO A 290 52.54 25.10 1.98
C PRO A 290 54.05 24.83 2.15
N LEU A 291 54.48 23.59 1.97
CA LEU A 291 55.90 23.31 1.82
C LEU A 291 56.41 23.99 0.53
N ASP A 292 57.53 24.69 0.61
CA ASP A 292 58.16 25.34 -0.54
C ASP A 292 59.08 24.33 -1.26
N PRO A 293 58.86 24.05 -2.57
CA PRO A 293 59.65 23.10 -3.32
C PRO A 293 60.97 23.68 -3.85
N THR A 294 61.25 24.97 -3.64
CA THR A 294 62.41 25.69 -4.18
C THR A 294 63.30 26.25 -3.08
N HIS A 295 62.73 26.71 -1.96
CA HIS A 295 63.49 27.30 -0.85
C HIS A 295 63.21 26.62 0.48
N GLY A 296 64.23 26.57 1.34
CA GLY A 296 64.14 26.03 2.69
C GLY A 296 64.46 27.09 3.74
N ASN A 297 63.66 27.17 4.81
CA ASN A 297 63.92 28.09 5.93
C ASN A 297 64.77 27.46 7.07
N ARG A 298 65.22 26.20 6.90
CA ARG A 298 66.11 25.46 7.82
C ARG A 298 65.57 25.29 9.25
N ALA A 299 64.28 25.54 9.49
CA ALA A 299 63.70 25.52 10.83
C ALA A 299 63.35 24.11 11.33
N GLY A 300 63.31 23.11 10.44
CA GLY A 300 62.99 21.71 10.77
C GLY A 300 61.64 21.53 11.47
N LEU A 301 61.47 20.41 12.19
CA LEU A 301 60.28 20.15 13.00
C LEU A 301 60.14 21.10 14.18
N ARG A 302 61.25 21.59 14.75
CA ARG A 302 61.23 22.52 15.89
C ARG A 302 60.55 23.84 15.54
N GLY A 303 60.81 24.39 14.36
CA GLY A 303 60.13 25.59 13.89
C GLY A 303 58.63 25.38 13.71
N LEU A 304 58.25 24.27 13.07
CA LEU A 304 56.84 23.93 12.87
C LEU A 304 56.10 23.70 14.19
N ARG A 305 56.77 23.12 15.19
CA ARG A 305 56.23 22.96 16.55
C ARG A 305 56.17 24.30 17.30
N HIS A 306 57.10 25.23 17.08
CA HIS A 306 57.04 26.55 17.73
C HIS A 306 55.84 27.36 17.24
N ASP A 307 55.56 27.30 15.93
CA ASP A 307 54.50 28.08 15.27
C ASP A 307 53.15 27.32 15.17
N LEU A 308 52.89 26.38 16.08
CA LEU A 308 51.74 25.47 15.98
C LEU A 308 50.40 26.18 16.22
N ALA A 309 49.41 25.93 15.35
CA ALA A 309 48.03 26.41 15.50
C ALA A 309 47.17 25.47 16.37
N PHE A 310 47.42 24.16 16.27
CA PHE A 310 46.84 23.07 17.05
C PHE A 310 47.79 21.86 16.97
N ASP A 311 47.59 20.85 17.82
CA ASP A 311 48.45 19.65 17.85
C ASP A 311 47.61 18.38 17.66
N LEU A 312 47.76 17.73 16.50
CA LEU A 312 47.08 16.50 16.12
C LEU A 312 47.95 15.25 16.31
N SER A 313 49.10 15.33 16.98
CA SER A 313 50.00 14.19 17.16
C SER A 313 49.31 12.99 17.83
N SER A 314 48.40 13.24 18.77
CA SER A 314 47.59 12.19 19.43
C SER A 314 46.56 11.56 18.49
N GLU A 315 45.89 12.37 17.68
CA GLU A 315 44.93 11.91 16.67
C GLU A 315 45.62 11.13 15.55
N ILE A 316 46.83 11.54 15.15
CA ILE A 316 47.67 10.83 14.17
C ILE A 316 48.11 9.48 14.73
N ARG A 317 48.60 9.42 15.98
CA ARG A 317 48.91 8.15 16.65
C ARG A 317 47.70 7.22 16.63
N ARG A 318 46.52 7.75 16.96
CA ARG A 318 45.28 6.97 16.96
C ARG A 318 44.92 6.49 15.55
N ALA A 319 44.98 7.36 14.54
CA ALA A 319 44.76 6.99 13.14
C ALA A 319 45.73 5.90 12.65
N ASN A 320 47.03 6.05 12.93
CA ASN A 320 48.07 5.07 12.59
C ASN A 320 47.93 3.74 13.34
N SER A 321 47.36 3.75 14.55
CA SER A 321 47.07 2.53 15.31
C SER A 321 45.82 1.80 14.81
N GLU A 322 44.86 2.50 14.21
CA GLU A 322 43.64 1.90 13.65
C GLU A 322 43.91 1.27 12.27
N ILE A 323 44.85 1.83 11.50
CA ILE A 323 45.30 1.28 10.20
C ILE A 323 45.92 -0.11 10.40
N GLY A 324 45.35 -1.13 9.75
CA GLY A 324 45.85 -2.51 9.79
C GLY A 324 45.34 -3.40 10.94
N THR A 325 44.51 -2.88 11.85
CA THR A 325 43.90 -3.67 12.95
C THR A 325 42.63 -4.44 12.57
N ILE A 326 42.11 -4.16 11.38
CA ILE A 326 40.89 -4.74 10.81
C ILE A 326 41.33 -5.43 9.52
N ASP A 327 40.83 -6.65 9.23
CA ASP A 327 41.16 -7.42 8.01
C ASP A 327 40.84 -6.60 6.74
N HIS A 328 41.79 -5.78 6.33
CA HIS A 328 41.67 -4.87 5.21
C HIS A 328 42.27 -5.55 3.98
N ALA A 329 41.40 -6.07 3.12
CA ALA A 329 41.83 -6.46 1.78
C ALA A 329 42.17 -5.19 0.96
N PRO A 330 43.30 -5.17 0.23
CA PRO A 330 43.65 -4.06 -0.68
C PRO A 330 42.57 -3.77 -1.73
N ALA A 331 41.67 -4.73 -1.99
CA ALA A 331 40.62 -4.68 -2.99
C ALA A 331 39.20 -4.45 -2.43
N SER A 332 39.06 -3.87 -1.23
CA SER A 332 37.73 -3.58 -0.65
C SER A 332 36.88 -2.67 -1.56
N SER A 333 35.61 -3.05 -1.77
CA SER A 333 34.69 -2.24 -2.56
C SER A 333 34.22 -1.04 -1.76
N LEU A 334 34.09 0.10 -2.43
CA LEU A 334 33.60 1.35 -1.85
C LEU A 334 32.38 1.82 -2.64
N ARG A 335 31.32 2.21 -1.93
CA ARG A 335 30.10 2.79 -2.52
C ARG A 335 29.71 4.04 -1.74
N LEU A 336 29.22 5.06 -2.44
CA LEU A 336 28.69 6.26 -1.83
C LEU A 336 27.17 6.16 -1.68
N ILE A 337 26.68 6.36 -0.47
CA ILE A 337 25.26 6.51 -0.14
C ILE A 337 25.01 7.99 0.04
N ARG A 338 24.34 8.59 -0.95
CA ARG A 338 24.01 10.02 -0.95
C ARG A 338 22.76 10.27 -0.12
N ASN A 339 22.79 11.35 0.65
CA ASN A 339 21.59 11.90 1.30
C ASN A 339 21.31 13.28 0.69
N ALA A 340 20.30 13.37 -0.18
CA ALA A 340 19.94 14.61 -0.85
C ALA A 340 19.53 15.73 0.14
N ASN A 341 19.06 15.35 1.33
CA ASN A 341 18.40 16.26 2.27
C ASN A 341 19.21 16.53 3.55
N GLY A 342 20.50 16.14 3.61
CA GLY A 342 21.28 16.28 4.85
C GLY A 342 22.80 16.43 4.66
N PRO A 343 23.49 16.98 5.66
CA PRO A 343 24.94 17.21 5.59
C PRO A 343 25.77 15.94 5.86
N VAL A 344 25.14 14.80 6.17
CA VAL A 344 25.85 13.54 6.44
C VAL A 344 25.89 12.67 5.19
N SER A 345 27.11 12.43 4.69
CA SER A 345 27.39 11.45 3.64
C SER A 345 27.78 10.11 4.25
N ALA A 346 27.58 9.01 3.53
CA ALA A 346 28.00 7.69 4.01
C ALA A 346 28.71 6.91 2.92
N LEU A 347 29.87 6.34 3.24
CA LEU A 347 30.56 5.37 2.38
C LEU A 347 30.34 3.96 2.92
N LEU A 348 29.86 3.07 2.07
CA LEU A 348 29.77 1.64 2.36
C LEU A 348 31.04 0.95 1.84
N GLN A 349 31.78 0.35 2.76
CA GLN A 349 32.96 -0.47 2.47
C GLN A 349 32.66 -1.94 2.78
N SER A 350 33.05 -2.83 1.87
CA SER A 350 32.87 -4.28 2.01
C SER A 350 34.17 -5.02 1.79
N GLU A 351 34.35 -6.11 2.54
CA GLU A 351 35.52 -7.01 2.45
C GLU A 351 35.68 -7.64 1.06
N VAL A 352 34.56 -7.86 0.37
CA VAL A 352 34.51 -8.37 -1.01
C VAL A 352 33.85 -7.38 -1.96
N GLN A 353 34.04 -7.60 -3.27
CA GLN A 353 33.50 -6.74 -4.31
C GLN A 353 31.96 -6.88 -4.46
N ASP A 354 31.46 -8.10 -4.32
CA ASP A 354 30.03 -8.39 -4.34
C ASP A 354 29.49 -8.39 -2.91
N LEU A 355 28.66 -7.39 -2.60
CA LEU A 355 28.01 -7.27 -1.29
C LEU A 355 27.15 -8.50 -0.93
N ARG A 356 26.69 -9.32 -1.89
CA ARG A 356 25.89 -10.50 -1.58
C ARG A 356 26.68 -11.62 -0.90
N SER A 357 28.01 -11.57 -1.03
CA SER A 357 28.93 -12.57 -0.48
C SER A 357 29.75 -12.03 0.69
N ALA A 358 29.48 -10.79 1.13
CA ALA A 358 30.11 -10.24 2.32
C ALA A 358 29.37 -10.78 3.56
N ASP A 359 30.12 -11.09 4.60
CA ASP A 359 29.60 -11.36 5.94
C ASP A 359 29.60 -10.07 6.77
N ASN A 360 30.52 -9.14 6.46
CA ASN A 360 30.69 -7.90 7.17
C ASN A 360 30.82 -6.70 6.22
N VAL A 361 30.18 -5.60 6.60
CA VAL A 361 30.34 -4.31 5.94
C VAL A 361 30.61 -3.20 6.94
N ARG A 362 31.14 -2.09 6.45
CA ARG A 362 31.40 -0.89 7.23
C ARG A 362 30.72 0.29 6.57
N PHE A 363 30.12 1.15 7.38
CA PHE A 363 29.69 2.47 6.94
C PHE A 363 30.59 3.51 7.57
N ILE A 364 31.25 4.30 6.73
CA ILE A 364 32.01 5.48 7.12
C ILE A 364 31.05 6.65 6.93
N LEU A 365 30.48 7.11 8.03
CA LEU A 365 29.57 8.24 8.10
C LEU A 365 30.36 9.53 8.29
N LEU A 366 30.05 10.56 7.52
CA LEU A 366 30.80 11.81 7.55
C LEU A 366 29.85 13.01 7.63
N ASN A 367 29.97 13.81 8.68
CA ASN A 367 29.29 15.10 8.74
C ASN A 367 30.09 16.18 7.99
N ARG A 368 29.54 16.67 6.88
CA ARG A 368 30.14 17.73 6.06
C ARG A 368 30.10 19.09 6.75
N ASP A 369 29.17 19.30 7.68
CA ASP A 369 29.02 20.55 8.44
C ASP A 369 30.01 20.59 9.62
N LEU A 370 30.91 21.58 9.63
CA LEU A 370 31.92 21.77 10.68
C LEU A 370 31.40 22.53 11.91
N ARG A 371 30.16 23.04 11.84
CA ARG A 371 29.53 23.90 12.86
C ARG A 371 28.35 23.21 13.57
N ARG A 372 27.62 22.30 12.91
CA ARG A 372 26.39 21.69 13.47
C ARG A 372 26.42 20.17 13.51
N SER A 373 25.76 19.59 14.52
CA SER A 373 25.47 18.15 14.56
C SER A 373 24.34 17.80 13.60
N ALA A 374 24.35 16.60 13.04
CA ALA A 374 23.34 16.15 12.10
C ALA A 374 23.01 14.65 12.27
N PRO A 375 21.76 14.24 12.03
CA PRO A 375 21.39 12.84 12.06
C PRO A 375 22.01 12.07 10.89
N ALA A 376 22.40 10.82 11.12
CA ALA A 376 22.82 9.90 10.07
C ALA A 376 21.64 9.53 9.15
N PRO A 377 21.88 9.24 7.86
CA PRO A 377 20.83 8.84 6.92
C PRO A 377 20.42 7.37 7.12
N VAL A 378 19.91 7.02 8.30
CA VAL A 378 19.67 5.62 8.72
C VAL A 378 18.77 4.84 7.74
N THR A 379 17.76 5.47 7.14
CA THR A 379 16.90 4.83 6.13
C THR A 379 17.71 4.44 4.89
N ALA A 380 18.50 5.37 4.33
CA ALA A 380 19.33 5.09 3.16
C ALA A 380 20.42 4.05 3.47
N LEU A 381 20.95 4.03 4.71
CA LEU A 381 21.87 2.98 5.16
C LEU A 381 21.20 1.61 5.22
N ARG A 382 19.97 1.52 5.75
CA ARG A 382 19.18 0.28 5.80
C ARG A 382 18.82 -0.24 4.42
N GLU A 383 18.49 0.63 3.48
CA GLU A 383 18.17 0.24 2.10
C GLU A 383 19.43 -0.23 1.35
N ALA A 384 20.52 0.54 1.45
CA ALA A 384 21.78 0.21 0.79
C ALA A 384 22.45 -1.06 1.33
N ALA A 385 22.05 -1.49 2.53
CA ALA A 385 22.63 -2.63 3.21
C ALA A 385 21.60 -3.44 4.00
N SER A 386 20.45 -3.68 3.38
CA SER A 386 19.39 -4.53 3.92
C SER A 386 19.89 -5.93 4.30
N GLY A 387 20.94 -6.40 3.61
CA GLY A 387 21.66 -7.64 3.92
C GLY A 387 22.60 -7.56 5.12
N PHE A 388 22.71 -6.44 5.83
CA PHE A 388 23.73 -6.22 6.88
C PHE A 388 23.16 -5.48 8.11
N LEU A 389 22.26 -6.13 8.85
CA LEU A 389 21.54 -5.55 9.97
C LEU A 389 21.97 -6.17 11.32
N PRO A 390 21.92 -5.42 12.43
CA PRO A 390 21.55 -4.01 12.52
C PRO A 390 22.71 -3.06 12.17
N VAL A 391 22.43 -1.97 11.45
CA VAL A 391 23.41 -0.91 11.14
C VAL A 391 23.66 0.02 12.34
N ALA A 392 22.75 0.05 13.32
CA ALA A 392 22.93 0.74 14.60
C ALA A 392 22.32 -0.09 15.73
N ALA A 393 23.02 -0.18 16.87
CA ALA A 393 22.46 -0.75 18.08
C ALA A 393 21.25 0.10 18.53
N ASP A 394 20.10 -0.57 18.68
CA ASP A 394 19.01 -0.17 19.58
C ASP A 394 18.04 0.92 19.11
N GLY A 395 17.84 1.11 17.80
CA GLY A 395 16.69 1.88 17.29
C GLY A 395 16.67 3.39 17.60
N GLY A 396 17.73 3.92 18.22
CA GLY A 396 17.92 5.35 18.49
C GLY A 396 18.37 6.14 17.25
N VAL A 397 18.17 7.47 17.28
CA VAL A 397 18.64 8.38 16.23
C VAL A 397 20.16 8.52 16.33
N LEU A 398 20.90 7.84 15.45
CA LEU A 398 22.33 8.02 15.30
C LEU A 398 22.63 9.45 14.83
N ARG A 399 23.34 10.25 15.65
CA ARG A 399 23.71 11.65 15.34
C ARG A 399 25.21 11.83 15.36
N LEU A 400 25.73 12.49 14.33
CA LEU A 400 27.14 12.86 14.22
C LEU A 400 27.34 14.31 14.71
N ARG A 401 28.39 14.54 15.48
CA ARG A 401 28.88 15.87 15.88
C ARG A 401 29.36 16.65 14.65
N ALA A 402 29.54 17.96 14.83
CA ALA A 402 30.04 18.83 13.78
C ALA A 402 31.43 18.38 13.29
N GLY A 403 31.55 18.06 12.00
CA GLY A 403 32.77 17.56 11.37
C GLY A 403 33.15 16.12 11.72
N GLU A 404 32.31 15.37 12.44
CA GLU A 404 32.63 14.01 12.87
C GLU A 404 32.67 13.02 11.69
N ALA A 405 33.63 12.10 11.74
CA ALA A 405 33.68 10.90 10.91
C ALA A 405 33.49 9.69 11.85
N LEU A 406 32.47 8.88 11.62
CA LEU A 406 32.11 7.73 12.44
C LEU A 406 32.07 6.46 11.58
N VAL A 407 32.75 5.40 12.03
CA VAL A 407 32.67 4.09 11.40
C VAL A 407 31.74 3.21 12.20
N ILE A 408 30.76 2.62 11.54
CA ILE A 408 29.85 1.60 12.10
C ILE A 408 29.96 0.31 11.28
N GLN A 409 29.77 -0.84 11.93
CA GLN A 409 29.83 -2.16 11.29
C GLN A 409 28.42 -2.72 11.13
N GLY A 410 28.16 -3.35 9.98
CA GLY A 410 26.97 -4.17 9.73
C GLY A 410 27.40 -5.62 9.49
N LYS A 411 26.63 -6.58 10.01
CA LYS A 411 26.85 -8.02 9.81
C LYS A 411 25.69 -8.64 9.06
N ALA A 412 25.98 -9.64 8.23
CA ALA A 412 24.95 -10.44 7.59
C ALA A 412 24.04 -11.05 8.67
N PRO A 413 22.71 -10.86 8.60
CA PRO A 413 21.81 -11.40 9.59
C PRO A 413 21.80 -12.91 9.51
N THR A 414 21.70 -13.59 10.66
CA THR A 414 21.46 -15.03 10.67
C THR A 414 20.11 -15.31 10.02
N PRO A 415 20.03 -16.15 8.97
CA PRO A 415 18.77 -16.43 8.31
C PRO A 415 17.80 -17.15 9.27
N ILE A 416 16.51 -16.82 9.18
CA ILE A 416 15.47 -17.58 9.88
C ILE A 416 15.30 -18.92 9.14
N THR A 417 15.87 -19.98 9.70
CA THR A 417 15.86 -21.33 9.12
C THR A 417 14.70 -22.20 9.60
N SER A 418 13.95 -21.76 10.61
CA SER A 418 12.87 -22.52 11.26
C SER A 418 11.53 -22.48 10.50
N ARG A 419 11.56 -22.50 9.15
CA ARG A 419 10.30 -22.60 8.39
C ARG A 419 9.66 -23.96 8.67
N PRO A 420 8.36 -24.04 8.95
CA PRO A 420 7.67 -25.32 9.01
C PRO A 420 7.85 -26.01 7.64
N ALA A 421 8.58 -27.12 7.62
CA ALA A 421 8.74 -27.92 6.41
C ALA A 421 7.43 -28.67 6.16
N LEU A 422 6.94 -28.61 4.92
CA LEU A 422 5.89 -29.51 4.48
C LEU A 422 6.48 -30.91 4.39
N GLU A 423 5.90 -31.85 5.14
CA GLU A 423 6.28 -33.25 5.05
C GLU A 423 5.99 -33.77 3.63
N ILE A 424 6.81 -34.70 3.11
CA ILE A 424 6.66 -35.17 1.74
C ILE A 424 5.27 -35.75 1.45
N THR A 425 4.67 -36.40 2.46
CA THR A 425 3.31 -36.93 2.39
C THR A 425 2.26 -35.83 2.24
N GLN A 426 2.46 -34.69 2.90
CA GLN A 426 1.62 -33.51 2.75
C GLN A 426 1.82 -32.87 1.37
N ALA A 427 3.07 -32.72 0.92
CA ALA A 427 3.38 -32.15 -0.38
C ALA A 427 2.80 -32.97 -1.55
N THR A 428 2.86 -34.31 -1.49
CA THR A 428 2.28 -35.18 -2.53
C THR A 428 0.75 -35.25 -2.49
N ALA A 429 0.14 -34.89 -1.36
CA ALA A 429 -1.31 -34.80 -1.20
C ALA A 429 -1.86 -33.40 -1.54
N SER A 430 -0.98 -32.41 -1.75
CA SER A 430 -1.37 -31.05 -2.09
C SER A 430 -2.14 -31.01 -3.43
N PRO A 431 -3.14 -30.14 -3.55
CA PRO A 431 -3.84 -29.94 -4.80
C PRO A 431 -2.89 -29.54 -5.93
N ARG A 432 -3.15 -30.07 -7.14
CA ARG A 432 -2.40 -29.75 -8.34
C ARG A 432 -2.96 -28.54 -9.10
N LEU A 433 -4.25 -28.27 -8.92
CA LEU A 433 -4.92 -27.07 -9.45
C LEU A 433 -4.96 -25.99 -8.36
N ALA A 434 -5.13 -24.75 -8.79
CA ALA A 434 -5.43 -23.60 -7.94
C ALA A 434 -6.83 -23.07 -8.27
N ILE A 435 -7.61 -22.75 -7.24
CA ILE A 435 -8.89 -22.04 -7.35
C ILE A 435 -8.81 -20.86 -6.39
N GLU A 436 -8.73 -19.65 -6.96
CA GLU A 436 -8.45 -18.41 -6.23
C GLU A 436 -9.48 -17.33 -6.57
N ASN A 437 -9.50 -16.24 -5.78
CA ASN A 437 -10.29 -15.03 -6.04
C ASN A 437 -11.77 -15.26 -6.44
N ILE A 438 -12.43 -16.18 -5.74
CA ILE A 438 -13.85 -16.50 -5.97
C ILE A 438 -14.72 -15.30 -5.61
N THR A 439 -15.57 -14.87 -6.54
CA THR A 439 -16.56 -13.79 -6.36
C THR A 439 -17.95 -14.23 -6.82
N PRO A 440 -19.05 -13.73 -6.24
CA PRO A 440 -19.11 -12.76 -5.15
C PRO A 440 -18.77 -13.39 -3.80
N ARG A 441 -18.15 -12.62 -2.90
CA ARG A 441 -17.71 -13.10 -1.57
C ARG A 441 -17.66 -11.93 -0.59
N VAL A 442 -18.03 -12.18 0.67
CA VAL A 442 -18.01 -11.17 1.75
C VAL A 442 -17.17 -11.68 2.91
N ASP A 443 -16.17 -10.91 3.33
CA ASP A 443 -15.20 -11.28 4.38
C ASP A 443 -14.67 -12.73 4.21
N ASP A 444 -14.12 -13.04 3.04
CA ASP A 444 -13.62 -14.39 2.68
C ASP A 444 -14.67 -15.51 2.84
N GLY A 445 -15.95 -15.19 2.58
CA GLY A 445 -17.04 -16.16 2.55
C GLY A 445 -17.62 -16.45 3.93
N ARG A 446 -17.21 -15.68 4.94
CA ARG A 446 -17.78 -15.76 6.28
C ARG A 446 -19.26 -15.38 6.32
N PHE A 447 -19.67 -14.40 5.49
CA PHE A 447 -21.05 -13.93 5.43
C PHE A 447 -21.69 -14.25 4.08
N PRO A 448 -23.00 -14.53 4.06
CA PRO A 448 -23.72 -14.74 2.82
C PRO A 448 -23.79 -13.45 2.01
N VAL A 449 -23.63 -13.57 0.70
CA VAL A 449 -24.03 -12.54 -0.26
C VAL A 449 -25.56 -12.49 -0.28
N LYS A 450 -26.15 -11.33 -0.50
CA LYS A 450 -27.61 -11.16 -0.54
C LYS A 450 -28.10 -10.87 -1.93
N ARG A 451 -29.20 -11.53 -2.29
CA ARG A 451 -29.91 -11.40 -3.56
C ARG A 451 -31.41 -11.49 -3.33
N VAL A 452 -32.19 -11.33 -4.38
CA VAL A 452 -33.61 -11.68 -4.36
C VAL A 452 -33.87 -12.92 -5.22
N VAL A 453 -34.97 -13.62 -4.94
CA VAL A 453 -35.46 -14.70 -5.80
C VAL A 453 -35.67 -14.19 -7.23
N GLY A 454 -35.26 -15.00 -8.20
CA GLY A 454 -35.24 -14.65 -9.62
C GLY A 454 -33.92 -14.02 -10.07
N ASP A 455 -33.03 -13.61 -9.15
CA ASP A 455 -31.71 -13.13 -9.53
C ASP A 455 -30.84 -14.26 -10.08
N ILE A 456 -30.03 -13.91 -11.08
CA ILE A 456 -28.93 -14.74 -11.57
C ILE A 456 -27.66 -14.36 -10.81
N VAL A 457 -27.10 -15.32 -10.10
CA VAL A 457 -25.81 -15.18 -9.41
C VAL A 457 -24.70 -15.52 -10.39
N THR A 458 -23.93 -14.51 -10.77
CA THR A 458 -22.72 -14.67 -11.57
C THR A 458 -21.55 -15.00 -10.65
N VAL A 459 -20.98 -16.21 -10.76
CA VAL A 459 -19.81 -16.64 -9.99
C VAL A 459 -18.60 -16.66 -10.90
N GLU A 460 -17.51 -16.09 -10.40
CA GLU A 460 -16.23 -16.08 -11.09
C GLU A 460 -15.10 -16.53 -10.17
N ALA A 461 -14.07 -17.15 -10.73
CA ALA A 461 -12.89 -17.59 -10.01
C ALA A 461 -11.67 -17.61 -10.94
N ASP A 462 -10.49 -17.49 -10.35
CA ASP A 462 -9.23 -17.68 -11.05
C ASP A 462 -8.86 -19.16 -10.93
N ILE A 463 -8.80 -19.88 -12.06
CA ILE A 463 -8.62 -21.33 -12.09
C ILE A 463 -7.49 -21.70 -13.05
N PHE A 464 -6.42 -22.26 -12.51
CA PHE A 464 -5.21 -22.60 -13.26
C PHE A 464 -4.47 -23.81 -12.64
N ALA A 465 -3.48 -24.34 -13.35
CA ALA A 465 -2.66 -25.46 -12.91
C ALA A 465 -1.24 -25.36 -13.51
N ASP A 466 -0.33 -26.24 -13.10
CA ASP A 466 0.94 -26.42 -13.78
C ASP A 466 0.78 -26.97 -15.21
N GLY A 467 1.67 -26.55 -16.12
CA GLY A 467 1.70 -26.98 -17.51
C GLY A 467 0.91 -26.05 -18.46
N HIS A 468 0.53 -26.58 -19.62
CA HIS A 468 -0.20 -25.86 -20.68
C HIS A 468 -1.51 -26.56 -21.07
N ASP A 469 -1.93 -27.55 -20.29
CA ASP A 469 -3.08 -28.40 -20.60
C ASP A 469 -4.38 -27.64 -20.30
N PRO A 470 -5.41 -27.76 -21.17
CA PRO A 470 -6.75 -27.29 -20.84
C PRO A 470 -7.30 -27.87 -19.53
N ILE A 471 -7.99 -27.03 -18.77
CA ILE A 471 -8.66 -27.37 -17.51
C ILE A 471 -10.16 -27.35 -17.75
N ALA A 472 -10.90 -28.17 -17.01
CA ALA A 472 -12.36 -28.09 -16.93
C ALA A 472 -12.77 -27.59 -15.54
N ALA A 473 -13.83 -26.79 -15.50
CA ALA A 473 -14.37 -26.25 -14.26
C ALA A 473 -15.89 -26.21 -14.28
N VAL A 474 -16.49 -26.42 -13.11
CA VAL A 474 -17.93 -26.31 -12.89
C VAL A 474 -18.20 -25.50 -11.63
N LEU A 475 -19.31 -24.77 -11.67
CA LEU A 475 -19.95 -24.19 -10.52
C LEU A 475 -20.93 -25.20 -9.94
N LEU A 476 -20.67 -25.61 -8.71
CA LEU A 476 -21.58 -26.40 -7.91
C LEU A 476 -22.48 -25.46 -7.13
N TRP A 477 -23.79 -25.67 -7.15
CA TRP A 477 -24.73 -24.89 -6.35
C TRP A 477 -25.92 -25.73 -5.88
N ARG A 478 -26.54 -25.34 -4.76
CA ARG A 478 -27.75 -25.99 -4.23
C ARG A 478 -28.48 -25.10 -3.22
N PRO A 479 -29.80 -25.27 -3.05
CA PRO A 479 -30.50 -24.86 -1.84
C PRO A 479 -29.94 -25.58 -0.60
N LEU A 480 -29.85 -24.91 0.54
CA LEU A 480 -29.24 -25.47 1.76
C LEU A 480 -30.02 -26.68 2.33
N ASP A 481 -31.33 -26.75 2.14
CA ASP A 481 -32.18 -27.88 2.53
C ASP A 481 -32.05 -29.10 1.59
N ALA A 482 -31.53 -28.92 0.38
CA ALA A 482 -31.25 -29.98 -0.60
C ALA A 482 -29.84 -30.58 -0.41
N MET A 483 -29.49 -30.94 0.83
CA MET A 483 -28.14 -31.37 1.24
C MET A 483 -27.53 -32.55 0.46
N ALA A 484 -28.33 -33.35 -0.25
CA ALA A 484 -27.86 -34.54 -0.94
C ALA A 484 -27.32 -34.27 -2.36
N ASP A 485 -27.87 -33.29 -3.08
CA ASP A 485 -27.66 -33.16 -4.54
C ASP A 485 -27.12 -31.76 -4.90
N TRP A 486 -25.92 -31.72 -5.48
CA TRP A 486 -25.37 -30.50 -6.09
C TRP A 486 -25.84 -30.40 -7.53
N ASN A 487 -26.35 -29.22 -7.91
CA ASN A 487 -26.46 -28.88 -9.32
C ASN A 487 -25.10 -28.44 -9.85
N GLU A 488 -24.82 -28.74 -11.10
CA GLU A 488 -23.58 -28.36 -11.76
C GLU A 488 -23.87 -27.46 -12.97
N THR A 489 -23.16 -26.34 -13.05
CA THR A 489 -23.13 -25.47 -14.23
C THR A 489 -21.71 -25.41 -14.75
N GLU A 490 -21.49 -25.64 -16.04
CA GLU A 490 -20.17 -25.49 -16.66
C GLU A 490 -19.65 -24.05 -16.50
N MET A 491 -18.39 -23.91 -16.11
CA MET A 491 -17.70 -22.61 -16.13
C MET A 491 -16.97 -22.42 -17.44
N HIS A 492 -17.03 -21.21 -17.98
CA HIS A 492 -16.34 -20.83 -19.21
C HIS A 492 -15.20 -19.86 -18.90
N LEU A 493 -14.08 -20.04 -19.59
CA LEU A 493 -12.95 -19.12 -19.54
C LEU A 493 -13.34 -17.79 -20.21
N ILE A 494 -13.24 -16.69 -19.46
CA ILE A 494 -13.47 -15.33 -19.96
C ILE A 494 -12.16 -14.79 -20.55
N GLU A 495 -11.14 -14.61 -19.71
CA GLU A 495 -9.80 -14.18 -20.10
C GLU A 495 -8.79 -14.48 -18.97
N ASN A 496 -7.52 -14.72 -19.30
CA ASN A 496 -6.42 -14.82 -18.33
C ASN A 496 -6.73 -15.66 -17.07
N ASP A 497 -7.12 -16.93 -17.29
CA ASP A 497 -7.50 -17.89 -16.24
C ASP A 497 -8.69 -17.46 -15.35
N ARG A 498 -9.45 -16.42 -15.75
CA ARG A 498 -10.71 -16.02 -15.12
C ARG A 498 -11.86 -16.83 -15.72
N TRP A 499 -12.53 -17.61 -14.89
CA TRP A 499 -13.67 -18.44 -15.28
C TRP A 499 -14.97 -17.88 -14.73
N ARG A 500 -16.08 -18.09 -15.45
CA ARG A 500 -17.42 -17.62 -15.07
C ARG A 500 -18.46 -18.71 -15.30
N ALA A 501 -19.39 -18.84 -14.36
CA ALA A 501 -20.67 -19.51 -14.55
C ALA A 501 -21.77 -18.74 -13.82
N GLU A 502 -23.01 -19.09 -14.11
CA GLU A 502 -24.18 -18.45 -13.50
C GLU A 502 -25.20 -19.48 -13.04
N PHE A 503 -25.97 -19.16 -12.00
CA PHE A 503 -27.13 -19.95 -11.59
C PHE A 503 -28.28 -19.08 -11.13
N LEU A 504 -29.50 -19.60 -11.28
CA LEU A 504 -30.75 -18.92 -10.93
C LEU A 504 -31.15 -19.23 -9.49
N LEU A 505 -31.57 -18.21 -8.75
CA LEU A 505 -32.18 -18.38 -7.42
C LEU A 505 -33.69 -18.62 -7.56
N GLU A 506 -34.12 -19.87 -7.52
CA GLU A 506 -35.49 -20.27 -7.88
C GLU A 506 -36.53 -20.06 -6.75
N ARG A 507 -36.08 -20.06 -5.50
CA ARG A 507 -36.94 -19.92 -4.30
C ARG A 507 -36.21 -19.22 -3.16
N THR A 508 -36.97 -18.69 -2.20
CA THR A 508 -36.42 -17.98 -1.03
C THR A 508 -35.67 -18.94 -0.10
N GLY A 509 -34.66 -18.42 0.59
CA GLY A 509 -33.84 -19.19 1.54
C GLY A 509 -32.34 -19.10 1.24
N ARG A 510 -31.57 -19.92 1.95
CA ARG A 510 -30.11 -19.97 1.80
C ARG A 510 -29.70 -20.97 0.73
N TYR A 511 -28.74 -20.58 -0.09
CA TYR A 511 -28.04 -21.41 -1.07
C TYR A 511 -26.57 -21.49 -0.70
N GLU A 512 -25.95 -22.56 -1.16
CA GLU A 512 -24.49 -22.72 -1.15
C GLU A 512 -23.99 -22.88 -2.58
N PHE A 513 -22.80 -22.35 -2.85
CA PHE A 513 -22.09 -22.61 -4.08
C PHE A 513 -20.59 -22.85 -3.84
N ALA A 514 -19.96 -23.64 -4.70
CA ALA A 514 -18.53 -23.91 -4.69
C ALA A 514 -18.02 -24.06 -6.12
N VAL A 515 -16.74 -23.79 -6.34
CA VAL A 515 -16.09 -24.01 -7.63
C VAL A 515 -15.33 -25.32 -7.56
N GLU A 516 -15.48 -26.15 -8.59
CA GLU A 516 -14.73 -27.41 -8.73
C GLU A 516 -14.01 -27.42 -10.08
N ALA A 517 -12.74 -27.80 -10.07
CA ALA A 517 -11.90 -27.86 -11.25
C ALA A 517 -11.07 -29.15 -11.31
N TRP A 518 -10.77 -29.61 -12.52
CA TRP A 518 -9.97 -30.81 -12.78
C TRP A 518 -9.30 -30.76 -14.15
N LYS A 519 -8.34 -31.66 -14.39
CA LYS A 519 -7.75 -31.86 -15.72
C LYS A 519 -8.61 -32.84 -16.51
N ASN A 520 -9.27 -32.41 -17.58
CA ASN A 520 -10.08 -33.31 -18.41
C ASN A 520 -9.21 -33.96 -19.49
N ALA A 521 -8.88 -35.23 -19.30
CA ALA A 521 -7.94 -35.95 -20.17
C ALA A 521 -8.41 -35.99 -21.65
N PHE A 522 -9.72 -36.14 -21.88
CA PHE A 522 -10.25 -36.19 -23.24
C PHE A 522 -10.28 -34.80 -23.89
N ALA A 523 -10.61 -33.75 -23.14
CA ALA A 523 -10.57 -32.38 -23.65
C ALA A 523 -9.14 -31.93 -24.01
N ILE A 524 -8.15 -32.32 -23.19
CA ILE A 524 -6.72 -32.09 -23.45
C ILE A 524 -6.31 -32.81 -24.75
N PHE A 525 -6.63 -34.10 -24.86
CA PHE A 525 -6.37 -34.89 -26.06
C PHE A 525 -7.01 -34.26 -27.31
N ARG A 526 -8.28 -33.89 -27.23
CA ARG A 526 -9.04 -33.29 -28.35
C ARG A 526 -8.44 -31.95 -28.79
N TYR A 527 -7.99 -31.13 -27.84
CA TYR A 527 -7.29 -29.88 -28.13
C TYR A 527 -6.00 -30.13 -28.93
N GLU A 528 -5.17 -31.08 -28.50
CA GLU A 528 -3.95 -31.45 -29.21
C GLU A 528 -4.24 -32.05 -30.58
N LEU A 529 -5.20 -32.97 -30.66
CA LEU A 529 -5.64 -33.61 -31.91
C LEU A 529 -6.10 -32.55 -32.92
N THR A 530 -6.86 -31.55 -32.49
CA THR A 530 -7.31 -30.44 -33.35
C THR A 530 -6.12 -29.69 -33.93
N LYS A 531 -5.16 -29.27 -33.09
CA LYS A 531 -3.96 -28.54 -33.55
C LYS A 531 -3.10 -29.36 -34.51
N LYS A 532 -2.91 -30.64 -34.24
CA LYS A 532 -2.12 -31.55 -35.09
C LYS A 532 -2.83 -31.85 -36.42
N ASN A 533 -4.16 -31.99 -36.39
CA ASN A 533 -4.98 -32.17 -37.59
C ASN A 533 -4.96 -30.92 -38.49
N ASP A 534 -5.11 -29.72 -37.91
CA ASP A 534 -5.01 -28.45 -38.64
C ASP A 534 -3.64 -28.28 -39.30
N ALA A 535 -2.59 -28.76 -38.64
CA ALA A 535 -1.22 -28.79 -39.17
C ALA A 535 -0.96 -29.93 -40.19
N ARG A 536 -1.96 -30.78 -40.46
CA ARG A 536 -1.89 -31.93 -41.39
C ARG A 536 -0.77 -32.92 -41.07
N LEU A 537 -0.55 -33.19 -39.79
CA LEU A 537 0.41 -34.20 -39.34
C LEU A 537 -0.16 -35.62 -39.50
N ASP A 538 0.71 -36.64 -39.38
CA ASP A 538 0.26 -38.04 -39.28
C ASP A 538 -0.31 -38.28 -37.87
N LEU A 539 -1.57 -38.69 -37.78
CA LEU A 539 -2.35 -38.78 -36.54
C LEU A 539 -2.53 -40.21 -36.02
N LYS A 540 -1.89 -41.22 -36.62
CA LYS A 540 -2.15 -42.63 -36.29
C LYS A 540 -1.96 -42.97 -34.81
N LEU A 541 -0.97 -42.37 -34.16
CA LEU A 541 -0.72 -42.59 -32.73
C LEU A 541 -1.79 -41.93 -31.89
N GLU A 542 -2.12 -40.67 -32.18
CA GLU A 542 -3.15 -39.89 -31.50
C GLU A 542 -4.53 -40.55 -31.61
N LEU A 543 -4.88 -41.11 -32.78
CA LEU A 543 -6.14 -41.85 -32.94
C LEU A 543 -6.21 -43.08 -32.03
N GLN A 544 -5.08 -43.77 -31.83
CA GLN A 544 -5.00 -44.89 -30.88
C GLN A 544 -5.09 -44.41 -29.42
N GLU A 545 -4.47 -43.28 -29.08
CA GLU A 545 -4.60 -42.65 -27.75
C GLU A 545 -6.06 -42.26 -27.46
N GLY A 546 -6.75 -41.68 -28.44
CA GLY A 546 -8.18 -41.34 -28.35
C GLY A 546 -9.05 -42.56 -28.10
N LEU A 547 -8.81 -43.67 -28.81
CA LEU A 547 -9.52 -44.93 -28.57
C LEU A 547 -9.27 -45.48 -27.16
N ASN A 548 -8.02 -45.42 -26.68
CA ASN A 548 -7.69 -45.85 -25.32
C ASN A 548 -8.41 -45.03 -24.25
N LEU A 549 -8.60 -43.71 -24.48
CA LEU A 549 -9.38 -42.85 -23.59
C LEU A 549 -10.86 -43.25 -23.55
N VAL A 550 -11.45 -43.58 -24.70
CA VAL A 550 -12.84 -44.09 -24.79
C VAL A 550 -12.99 -45.42 -24.06
N HIS A 551 -12.06 -46.36 -24.24
CA HIS A 551 -12.05 -47.63 -23.49
C HIS A 551 -11.90 -47.40 -21.98
N ALA A 552 -11.04 -46.47 -21.57
CA ALA A 552 -10.89 -46.11 -20.16
C ALA A 552 -12.19 -45.51 -19.58
N ALA A 553 -12.89 -44.68 -20.35
CA ALA A 553 -14.21 -44.17 -19.97
C ALA A 553 -15.23 -45.31 -19.82
N GLN A 554 -15.33 -46.22 -20.79
CA GLN A 554 -16.20 -47.41 -20.69
C GLN A 554 -15.97 -48.21 -19.41
N ALA A 555 -14.71 -48.43 -19.03
CA ALA A 555 -14.36 -49.26 -17.88
C ALA A 555 -14.74 -48.66 -16.51
N GLY A 556 -15.02 -47.35 -16.43
CA GLY A 556 -15.28 -46.68 -15.15
C GLY A 556 -16.46 -45.70 -15.14
N ALA A 557 -17.18 -45.55 -16.24
CA ALA A 557 -18.38 -44.75 -16.29
C ALA A 557 -19.56 -45.45 -15.55
N PRO A 558 -20.57 -44.68 -15.10
CA PRO A 558 -21.81 -45.25 -14.60
C PRO A 558 -22.47 -46.19 -15.61
N ALA A 559 -23.15 -47.24 -15.12
CA ALA A 559 -23.79 -48.25 -15.97
C ALA A 559 -24.77 -47.67 -17.00
N ALA A 560 -25.38 -46.52 -16.70
CA ALA A 560 -26.29 -45.80 -17.60
C ALA A 560 -25.63 -45.33 -18.91
N LEU A 561 -24.34 -44.95 -18.88
CA LEU A 561 -23.61 -44.49 -20.07
C LEU A 561 -22.98 -45.64 -20.87
N GLY A 562 -23.04 -46.87 -20.34
CA GLY A 562 -22.41 -48.05 -20.93
C GLY A 562 -22.77 -48.31 -22.40
N PRO A 563 -24.05 -48.30 -22.79
CA PRO A 563 -24.45 -48.56 -24.19
C PRO A 563 -23.93 -47.52 -25.19
N GLU A 564 -23.99 -46.23 -24.84
CA GLU A 564 -23.52 -45.14 -25.70
C GLU A 564 -22.00 -45.20 -25.88
N LEU A 565 -21.26 -45.47 -24.81
CA LEU A 565 -19.81 -45.63 -24.87
C LEU A 565 -19.38 -46.89 -25.64
N HIS A 566 -20.16 -47.98 -25.59
CA HIS A 566 -19.93 -49.16 -26.45
C HIS A 566 -20.14 -48.83 -27.93
N ALA A 567 -21.24 -48.16 -28.27
CA ALA A 567 -21.50 -47.76 -29.65
C ALA A 567 -20.40 -46.81 -30.20
N LEU A 568 -19.90 -45.89 -29.37
CA LEU A 568 -18.78 -45.02 -29.73
C LEU A 568 -17.49 -45.83 -29.98
N SER A 569 -17.16 -46.77 -29.10
CA SER A 569 -15.99 -47.65 -29.27
C SER A 569 -16.08 -48.47 -30.55
N ASP A 570 -17.21 -49.14 -30.80
CA ASP A 570 -17.43 -49.96 -32.00
C ASP A 570 -17.31 -49.12 -33.29
N SER A 571 -17.82 -47.89 -33.26
CA SER A 571 -17.74 -46.95 -34.37
C SER A 571 -16.30 -46.52 -34.65
N LEU A 572 -15.52 -46.25 -33.61
CA LEU A 572 -14.09 -45.91 -33.75
C LEU A 572 -13.28 -47.09 -34.27
N GLU A 573 -13.54 -48.32 -33.79
CA GLU A 573 -12.79 -49.50 -34.21
C GLU A 573 -13.01 -49.85 -35.69
N SER A 574 -14.24 -49.68 -36.19
CA SER A 574 -14.62 -49.98 -37.58
C SER A 574 -14.33 -48.86 -38.60
N ALA A 575 -14.08 -47.63 -38.14
CA ALA A 575 -13.84 -46.46 -38.97
C ALA A 575 -12.41 -46.36 -39.54
N SER A 576 -12.26 -45.70 -40.70
CA SER A 576 -10.95 -45.29 -41.25
C SER A 576 -10.31 -44.14 -40.44
N ASP A 577 -9.01 -43.88 -40.62
CA ASP A 577 -8.31 -42.82 -39.88
C ASP A 577 -8.97 -41.43 -40.01
N ALA A 578 -9.47 -41.09 -41.20
CA ALA A 578 -10.17 -39.83 -41.45
C ALA A 578 -11.51 -39.77 -40.71
N GLU A 579 -12.26 -40.87 -40.70
CA GLU A 579 -13.53 -40.98 -39.99
C GLU A 579 -13.32 -40.98 -38.47
N ARG A 580 -12.31 -41.69 -37.96
CA ARG A 580 -11.92 -41.66 -36.53
C ARG A 580 -11.60 -40.26 -36.06
N THR A 581 -10.84 -39.51 -36.87
CA THR A 581 -10.53 -38.10 -36.58
C THR A 581 -11.83 -37.28 -36.48
N ALA A 582 -12.75 -37.45 -37.43
CA ALA A 582 -14.03 -36.76 -37.41
C ALA A 582 -14.88 -37.14 -36.19
N ILE A 583 -14.94 -38.42 -35.81
CA ILE A 583 -15.68 -38.91 -34.64
C ILE A 583 -15.09 -38.35 -33.34
N LEU A 584 -13.77 -38.39 -33.15
CA LEU A 584 -13.10 -37.87 -31.94
C LEU A 584 -13.21 -36.34 -31.82
N LEU A 585 -13.28 -35.64 -32.95
CA LEU A 585 -13.52 -34.20 -33.03
C LEU A 585 -15.02 -33.83 -33.10
N ASP A 586 -15.93 -34.81 -33.02
CA ASP A 586 -17.37 -34.53 -32.98
C ASP A 586 -17.79 -33.94 -31.62
N PRO A 587 -18.64 -32.89 -31.58
CA PRO A 587 -19.16 -32.34 -30.33
C PRO A 587 -19.92 -33.37 -29.46
N GLN A 588 -20.67 -34.30 -30.07
CA GLN A 588 -21.42 -35.33 -29.34
C GLN A 588 -20.49 -36.30 -28.60
N THR A 589 -19.37 -36.67 -29.24
CA THR A 589 -18.32 -37.46 -28.58
C THR A 589 -17.74 -36.71 -27.39
N SER A 590 -17.48 -35.41 -27.52
CA SER A 590 -16.98 -34.59 -26.41
C SER A 590 -17.96 -34.54 -25.24
N GLU A 591 -19.27 -34.36 -25.50
CA GLU A 591 -20.29 -34.35 -24.46
C GLU A 591 -20.39 -35.70 -23.73
N LEU A 592 -20.39 -36.82 -24.48
CA LEU A 592 -20.44 -38.16 -23.90
C LEU A 592 -19.20 -38.43 -23.03
N MET A 593 -18.02 -38.08 -23.51
CA MET A 593 -16.77 -38.24 -22.77
C MET A 593 -16.69 -37.34 -21.53
N ASN A 594 -17.23 -36.12 -21.59
CA ASN A 594 -17.35 -35.23 -20.43
C ASN A 594 -18.26 -35.83 -19.34
N LYS A 595 -19.38 -36.46 -19.72
CA LYS A 595 -20.28 -37.15 -18.78
C LYS A 595 -19.62 -38.39 -18.14
N ALA A 596 -18.70 -39.03 -18.85
CA ALA A 596 -17.98 -40.22 -18.41
C ALA A 596 -16.65 -39.91 -17.67
N ASP A 597 -16.27 -38.64 -17.57
CA ASP A 597 -14.98 -38.23 -16.98
C ASP A 597 -14.91 -38.56 -15.48
N ARG A 598 -13.77 -39.12 -15.06
CA ARG A 598 -13.47 -39.47 -13.66
C ARG A 598 -12.94 -38.27 -12.84
N ARG A 599 -12.74 -37.11 -13.48
CA ARG A 599 -12.24 -35.85 -12.90
C ARG A 599 -10.91 -36.01 -12.15
N PRO A 600 -9.80 -36.34 -12.82
CA PRO A 600 -8.52 -36.52 -12.14
C PRO A 600 -8.00 -35.20 -11.55
N PHE A 601 -7.31 -35.29 -10.41
CA PHE A 601 -6.81 -34.14 -9.64
C PHE A 601 -7.89 -33.15 -9.18
N ARG A 602 -9.16 -33.58 -9.12
CA ARG A 602 -10.30 -32.76 -8.69
C ARG A 602 -9.99 -31.94 -7.44
N LEU A 603 -10.13 -30.62 -7.58
CA LEU A 603 -10.08 -29.67 -6.49
C LEU A 603 -11.43 -28.97 -6.37
N ARG A 604 -11.96 -28.88 -5.15
CA ARG A 604 -13.17 -28.14 -4.83
C ARG A 604 -12.83 -27.04 -3.82
N SER A 605 -13.34 -25.84 -4.06
CA SER A 605 -13.21 -24.72 -3.12
C SER A 605 -14.05 -24.95 -1.86
N THR A 606 -13.81 -24.13 -0.83
CA THR A 606 -14.78 -23.98 0.27
C THR A 606 -16.09 -23.45 -0.28
N ALA A 607 -17.22 -23.93 0.25
CA ALA A 607 -18.53 -23.43 -0.11
C ALA A 607 -18.73 -22.00 0.41
N SER A 608 -19.38 -21.16 -0.40
CA SER A 608 -19.83 -19.81 -0.06
C SER A 608 -21.36 -19.79 -0.01
N ALA A 609 -21.93 -18.93 0.82
CA ALA A 609 -23.38 -18.83 0.98
C ALA A 609 -23.98 -17.64 0.22
N VAL A 610 -25.22 -17.80 -0.24
CA VAL A 610 -26.07 -16.72 -0.77
C VAL A 610 -27.44 -16.80 -0.11
N ASP A 611 -27.94 -15.68 0.40
CA ASP A 611 -29.32 -15.57 0.86
C ASP A 611 -30.19 -14.99 -0.26
N ALA A 612 -31.13 -15.82 -0.75
CA ALA A 612 -32.17 -15.42 -1.67
C ALA A 612 -33.41 -14.97 -0.87
N GLU A 613 -33.69 -13.67 -0.89
CA GLU A 613 -34.85 -13.10 -0.19
C GLU A 613 -35.99 -12.80 -1.16
N ARG A 614 -37.18 -12.53 -0.64
CA ARG A 614 -38.29 -12.04 -1.46
C ARG A 614 -37.99 -10.65 -2.03
N LYS A 615 -38.67 -10.28 -3.11
CA LYS A 615 -38.43 -9.02 -3.84
C LYS A 615 -38.57 -7.79 -2.95
N GLU A 616 -39.52 -7.80 -2.03
CA GLU A 616 -39.82 -6.65 -1.16
C GLU A 616 -38.71 -6.37 -0.13
N ALA A 617 -37.81 -7.33 0.10
CA ALA A 617 -36.58 -7.09 0.86
C ALA A 617 -35.66 -6.07 0.16
N ALA A 618 -35.78 -5.89 -1.16
CA ALA A 618 -34.98 -4.96 -1.97
C ALA A 618 -35.81 -3.85 -2.65
N PHE A 619 -37.12 -4.04 -2.82
CA PHE A 619 -38.00 -3.08 -3.47
C PHE A 619 -39.35 -2.95 -2.75
N ALA A 620 -39.52 -1.86 -2.02
CA ALA A 620 -40.77 -1.54 -1.33
C ALA A 620 -40.81 -0.04 -1.01
N SER A 621 -42.03 0.48 -0.87
CA SER A 621 -42.28 1.84 -0.42
C SER A 621 -43.01 1.80 0.92
N TRP A 622 -42.40 2.37 1.97
CA TRP A 622 -42.91 2.30 3.35
C TRP A 622 -43.60 3.60 3.76
N TYR A 623 -44.73 3.49 4.47
CA TYR A 623 -45.42 4.64 5.06
C TYR A 623 -45.62 4.40 6.56
N GLN A 624 -45.12 5.33 7.38
CA GLN A 624 -45.22 5.25 8.84
C GLN A 624 -46.39 6.11 9.34
N ILE A 625 -47.27 5.53 10.14
CA ILE A 625 -48.32 6.25 10.89
C ILE A 625 -48.30 5.88 12.37
N PHE A 626 -48.89 6.73 13.21
CA PHE A 626 -49.24 6.38 14.59
C PHE A 626 -50.72 5.95 14.63
N PRO A 627 -51.05 4.67 14.94
CA PRO A 627 -52.43 4.20 15.01
C PRO A 627 -53.32 5.04 15.93
N ARG A 628 -52.77 5.46 17.08
CA ARG A 628 -53.46 6.33 18.05
C ARG A 628 -53.89 7.70 17.52
N SER A 629 -53.34 8.14 16.39
CA SER A 629 -53.67 9.42 15.74
C SER A 629 -54.66 9.27 14.57
N GLN A 630 -55.18 8.07 14.31
CA GLN A 630 -56.05 7.83 13.15
C GLN A 630 -57.54 8.04 13.44
N SER A 631 -57.92 8.46 14.65
CA SER A 631 -59.30 8.76 15.03
C SER A 631 -59.93 9.95 14.30
N GLY A 632 -59.11 10.82 13.70
CA GLY A 632 -59.52 12.10 13.13
C GLY A 632 -59.81 13.21 14.17
N ASP A 633 -59.68 12.93 15.47
CA ASP A 633 -59.91 13.88 16.56
C ASP A 633 -58.68 13.94 17.49
N PRO A 634 -58.03 15.11 17.65
CA PRO A 634 -56.83 15.24 18.47
C PRO A 634 -57.07 14.96 19.97
N ASN A 635 -58.32 14.85 20.42
CA ASN A 635 -58.69 14.55 21.81
C ASN A 635 -59.16 13.10 22.01
N ARG A 636 -59.19 12.28 20.95
CA ARG A 636 -59.61 10.87 21.02
C ARG A 636 -58.48 9.96 20.56
N HIS A 637 -58.13 8.98 21.39
CA HIS A 637 -57.20 7.92 20.99
C HIS A 637 -57.81 7.07 19.86
N GLY A 638 -57.04 6.83 18.81
CA GLY A 638 -57.42 5.94 17.70
C GLY A 638 -57.30 4.47 18.07
N THR A 639 -58.12 3.64 17.43
CA THR A 639 -58.11 2.17 17.50
C THR A 639 -57.52 1.58 16.22
N PHE A 640 -57.29 0.27 16.16
CA PHE A 640 -56.94 -0.40 14.90
C PHE A 640 -58.03 -0.24 13.83
N ASP A 641 -59.31 -0.23 14.21
CA ASP A 641 -60.41 0.00 13.27
C ASP A 641 -60.41 1.43 12.69
N ASP A 642 -59.92 2.43 13.42
CA ASP A 642 -59.76 3.79 12.90
C ASP A 642 -58.64 3.88 11.84
N VAL A 643 -57.74 2.89 11.75
CA VAL A 643 -56.70 2.81 10.71
C VAL A 643 -57.29 2.30 9.38
N ILE A 644 -58.25 1.38 9.43
CA ILE A 644 -58.80 0.70 8.25
C ILE A 644 -59.25 1.68 7.14
N PRO A 645 -59.98 2.78 7.43
CA PRO A 645 -60.38 3.75 6.41
C PRO A 645 -59.21 4.40 5.65
N ARG A 646 -57.99 4.44 6.23
CA ARG A 646 -56.81 5.05 5.59
C ARG A 646 -56.11 4.11 4.61
N LEU A 647 -56.36 2.80 4.66
CA LEU A 647 -55.63 1.81 3.86
C LEU A 647 -55.75 2.07 2.35
N ALA A 648 -56.95 2.44 1.89
CA ALA A 648 -57.21 2.76 0.48
C ALA A 648 -56.39 3.97 0.00
N ASP A 649 -56.28 5.02 0.80
CA ASP A 649 -55.54 6.23 0.45
C ASP A 649 -54.02 5.99 0.45
N ILE A 650 -53.53 5.25 1.45
CA ILE A 650 -52.12 4.88 1.58
C ILE A 650 -51.70 4.01 0.39
N ARG A 651 -52.50 2.99 0.05
CA ARG A 651 -52.27 2.20 -1.16
C ARG A 651 -52.42 3.03 -2.42
N GLY A 652 -53.36 3.97 -2.44
CA GLY A 652 -53.57 4.92 -3.52
C GLY A 652 -52.37 5.83 -3.78
N MET A 653 -51.52 6.10 -2.79
CA MET A 653 -50.20 6.74 -2.95
C MET A 653 -49.11 5.80 -3.48
N GLY A 654 -49.40 4.50 -3.61
CA GLY A 654 -48.48 3.48 -4.12
C GLY A 654 -47.51 2.93 -3.07
N PHE A 655 -47.84 3.03 -1.78
CA PHE A 655 -47.08 2.37 -0.72
C PHE A 655 -47.42 0.88 -0.65
N ASP A 656 -46.44 0.07 -0.23
CA ASP A 656 -46.54 -1.38 -0.12
C ASP A 656 -46.54 -1.83 1.35
N VAL A 657 -45.97 -1.01 2.24
CA VAL A 657 -45.80 -1.32 3.66
C VAL A 657 -46.36 -0.21 4.53
N LEU A 658 -47.17 -0.59 5.52
CA LEU A 658 -47.65 0.28 6.58
C LEU A 658 -46.90 -0.05 7.88
N TYR A 659 -46.10 0.91 8.35
CA TYR A 659 -45.22 0.76 9.50
C TYR A 659 -45.80 1.46 10.74
N PHE A 660 -45.88 0.74 11.86
CA PHE A 660 -46.31 1.28 13.15
C PHE A 660 -45.14 1.38 14.15
N PRO A 661 -45.04 2.49 14.91
CA PRO A 661 -44.36 2.48 16.21
C PRO A 661 -44.89 1.36 17.13
N PRO A 662 -44.26 1.11 18.29
CA PRO A 662 -44.73 0.09 19.21
C PRO A 662 -46.22 0.22 19.54
N ILE A 663 -46.94 -0.90 19.49
CA ILE A 663 -48.40 -0.99 19.70
C ILE A 663 -48.76 -1.55 21.09
N HIS A 664 -47.79 -1.58 21.99
CA HIS A 664 -47.86 -2.22 23.31
C HIS A 664 -48.32 -1.23 24.40
N PRO A 665 -48.75 -1.71 25.58
CA PRO A 665 -49.05 -0.85 26.72
C PRO A 665 -47.89 0.09 27.08
N ILE A 666 -48.20 1.32 27.51
CA ILE A 666 -47.21 2.37 27.76
C ILE A 666 -47.12 2.67 29.26
N GLY A 667 -45.91 2.67 29.81
CA GLY A 667 -45.64 2.95 31.22
C GLY A 667 -46.15 4.32 31.70
N SER A 668 -46.49 4.39 32.97
CA SER A 668 -46.94 5.61 33.66
C SER A 668 -45.81 6.28 34.46
N THR A 669 -44.89 5.49 35.00
CA THR A 669 -43.73 5.97 35.75
C THR A 669 -42.77 6.73 34.84
N ASN A 670 -42.43 7.96 35.23
CA ASN A 670 -41.59 8.89 34.45
C ASN A 670 -42.07 9.17 33.02
N ARG A 671 -43.35 8.91 32.72
CA ARG A 671 -43.95 9.13 31.40
C ARG A 671 -43.65 10.54 30.89
N LYS A 672 -43.17 10.63 29.65
CA LYS A 672 -42.95 11.90 28.95
C LYS A 672 -44.26 12.56 28.56
N GLY A 673 -44.36 13.87 28.81
CA GLY A 673 -45.46 14.70 28.34
C GLY A 673 -45.19 15.33 26.97
N ARG A 674 -46.16 16.13 26.49
CA ARG A 674 -46.06 16.84 25.20
C ARG A 674 -44.73 17.58 25.02
N ASN A 675 -44.23 17.61 23.78
CA ASN A 675 -42.91 18.17 23.43
C ASN A 675 -41.75 17.57 24.24
N ASN A 676 -41.83 16.27 24.58
CA ASN A 676 -40.82 15.56 25.35
C ASN A 676 -40.50 16.27 26.68
N SER A 677 -41.57 16.68 27.38
CA SER A 677 -41.55 17.19 28.75
C SER A 677 -41.24 16.05 29.73
N LEU A 678 -40.47 16.34 30.78
CA LEU A 678 -40.19 15.37 31.86
C LEU A 678 -41.40 15.07 32.76
N LYS A 679 -42.48 15.85 32.63
CA LYS A 679 -43.72 15.65 33.39
C LYS A 679 -44.88 15.55 32.40
N ALA A 680 -45.55 14.41 32.39
CA ALA A 680 -46.81 14.22 31.69
C ALA A 680 -47.97 14.93 32.40
N GLY A 681 -48.83 15.57 31.62
CA GLY A 681 -50.12 16.08 32.08
C GLY A 681 -51.19 14.98 32.15
N PRO A 682 -52.35 15.24 32.78
CA PRO A 682 -53.49 14.34 32.72
C PRO A 682 -53.93 14.12 31.26
N GLY A 683 -53.95 12.87 30.81
CA GLY A 683 -54.34 12.51 29.43
C GLY A 683 -53.21 12.59 28.39
N ASP A 684 -51.96 12.89 28.78
CA ASP A 684 -50.84 12.76 27.85
C ASP A 684 -50.58 11.27 27.55
N PRO A 685 -50.54 10.87 26.26
CA PRO A 685 -50.46 9.45 25.88
C PRO A 685 -49.07 8.85 26.10
N GLY A 686 -48.04 9.68 26.32
CA GLY A 686 -46.66 9.22 26.49
C GLY A 686 -46.00 8.75 25.19
N SER A 687 -44.76 8.28 25.32
CA SER A 687 -43.98 7.70 24.21
C SER A 687 -44.36 6.24 24.00
N PRO A 688 -44.71 5.78 22.78
CA PRO A 688 -44.92 4.37 22.49
C PRO A 688 -43.70 3.49 22.79
N TYR A 689 -42.50 4.07 22.75
CA TYR A 689 -41.25 3.38 23.04
C TYR A 689 -41.03 3.09 24.54
N ALA A 690 -41.87 3.64 25.44
CA ALA A 690 -41.88 3.30 26.86
C ALA A 690 -42.75 2.06 27.13
N ILE A 691 -42.35 0.94 26.51
CA ILE A 691 -43.10 -0.32 26.45
C ILE A 691 -43.24 -0.94 27.84
N GLY A 692 -44.45 -1.33 28.21
CA GLY A 692 -44.76 -2.09 29.41
C GLY A 692 -45.57 -1.30 30.42
N SER A 693 -46.67 -1.89 30.89
CA SER A 693 -47.46 -1.45 32.04
C SER A 693 -47.93 -2.69 32.83
N GLU A 694 -48.80 -2.50 33.82
CA GLU A 694 -49.46 -3.63 34.49
C GLU A 694 -50.37 -4.44 33.54
N GLU A 695 -50.69 -3.91 32.36
CA GLU A 695 -51.57 -4.53 31.36
C GLU A 695 -50.81 -5.44 30.38
N GLY A 696 -49.47 -5.42 30.40
CA GLY A 696 -48.64 -6.32 29.58
C GLY A 696 -47.34 -5.70 29.05
N GLY A 697 -46.56 -6.50 28.32
CA GLY A 697 -45.26 -6.14 27.76
C GLY A 697 -45.24 -6.16 26.22
N HIS A 698 -44.15 -6.69 25.65
CA HIS A 698 -43.91 -6.76 24.19
C HIS A 698 -44.81 -7.78 23.45
N ASP A 699 -45.51 -8.62 24.20
CA ASP A 699 -46.45 -9.65 23.77
C ASP A 699 -47.91 -9.25 24.01
N ALA A 700 -48.16 -7.98 24.37
CA ALA A 700 -49.49 -7.43 24.61
C ALA A 700 -49.81 -6.26 23.68
N ILE A 701 -51.10 -5.97 23.52
CA ILE A 701 -51.62 -4.83 22.75
C ILE A 701 -52.06 -3.74 23.73
N HIS A 702 -51.78 -2.47 23.39
CA HIS A 702 -52.23 -1.34 24.17
C HIS A 702 -53.78 -1.33 24.25
N PRO A 703 -54.41 -1.27 25.43
CA PRO A 703 -55.86 -1.46 25.55
C PRO A 703 -56.71 -0.47 24.76
N GLU A 704 -56.26 0.78 24.62
CA GLU A 704 -56.96 1.80 23.81
C GLU A 704 -56.84 1.57 22.29
N LEU A 705 -55.94 0.71 21.81
CA LEU A 705 -55.86 0.34 20.39
C LEU A 705 -56.85 -0.77 20.02
N GLY A 706 -57.20 -1.63 20.99
CA GLY A 706 -58.04 -2.82 20.79
C GLY A 706 -57.40 -4.07 21.39
N ASP A 707 -57.76 -5.23 20.84
CA ASP A 707 -57.20 -6.54 21.20
C ASP A 707 -56.58 -7.27 19.98
N PHE A 708 -56.24 -8.56 20.16
CA PHE A 708 -55.66 -9.38 19.09
C PHE A 708 -56.64 -9.66 17.94
N GLU A 709 -57.95 -9.71 18.19
CA GLU A 709 -58.94 -9.85 17.13
C GLU A 709 -59.01 -8.58 16.29
N ASP A 710 -58.99 -7.41 16.95
CA ASP A 710 -58.93 -6.11 16.27
C ASP A 710 -57.67 -5.96 15.42
N PHE A 711 -56.50 -6.36 15.95
CA PHE A 711 -55.26 -6.38 15.19
C PHE A 711 -55.31 -7.36 14.01
N GLY A 712 -55.85 -8.56 14.22
CA GLY A 712 -56.04 -9.55 13.16
C GLY A 712 -56.92 -9.03 12.02
N ARG A 713 -58.02 -8.31 12.34
CA ARG A 713 -58.85 -7.64 11.32
C ARG A 713 -58.06 -6.61 10.53
N LEU A 714 -57.25 -5.77 11.20
CA LEU A 714 -56.42 -4.78 10.52
C LEU A 714 -55.40 -5.43 9.57
N VAL A 715 -54.74 -6.52 9.99
CA VAL A 715 -53.79 -7.26 9.14
C VAL A 715 -54.49 -7.85 7.92
N GLU A 716 -55.69 -8.43 8.11
CA GLU A 716 -56.48 -8.98 7.00
C GLU A 716 -56.89 -7.88 6.00
N GLU A 717 -57.43 -6.76 6.48
CA GLU A 717 -57.83 -5.64 5.63
C GLU A 717 -56.63 -5.01 4.92
N ALA A 718 -55.48 -4.82 5.61
CA ALA A 718 -54.25 -4.37 4.98
C ALA A 718 -53.85 -5.31 3.82
N GLY A 719 -53.88 -6.62 4.05
CA GLY A 719 -53.63 -7.63 3.01
C GLY A 719 -54.60 -7.54 1.83
N ARG A 720 -55.91 -7.34 2.07
CA ARG A 720 -56.93 -7.14 1.01
C ARG A 720 -56.65 -5.90 0.16
N HIS A 721 -56.07 -4.87 0.76
CA HIS A 721 -55.63 -3.65 0.08
C HIS A 721 -54.22 -3.76 -0.54
N GLY A 722 -53.51 -4.88 -0.37
CA GLY A 722 -52.16 -5.08 -0.88
C GLY A 722 -51.09 -4.33 -0.09
N LEU A 723 -51.28 -4.17 1.21
CA LEU A 723 -50.34 -3.60 2.17
C LEU A 723 -49.86 -4.67 3.16
N GLU A 724 -48.57 -4.66 3.46
CA GLU A 724 -48.01 -5.44 4.57
C GLU A 724 -47.86 -4.57 5.82
N ILE A 725 -48.09 -5.14 7.00
CA ILE A 725 -47.83 -4.46 8.27
C ILE A 725 -46.38 -4.69 8.70
N ALA A 726 -45.70 -3.60 9.07
CA ALA A 726 -44.42 -3.64 9.75
C ALA A 726 -44.55 -3.12 11.18
N LEU A 727 -44.01 -3.88 12.14
CA LEU A 727 -43.99 -3.47 13.55
C LEU A 727 -42.60 -3.02 13.98
N ASP A 728 -42.57 -2.04 14.88
CA ASP A 728 -41.37 -1.68 15.59
C ASP A 728 -40.99 -2.74 16.63
N LEU A 729 -39.73 -3.17 16.63
CA LEU A 729 -39.14 -4.04 17.64
C LEU A 729 -38.11 -3.23 18.44
N ALA A 730 -38.56 -2.65 19.55
CA ALA A 730 -37.72 -1.90 20.47
C ALA A 730 -37.43 -2.70 21.73
N ILE A 731 -36.22 -3.25 21.85
CA ILE A 731 -35.82 -4.04 23.03
C ILE A 731 -35.41 -3.10 24.16
N GLN A 732 -36.39 -2.74 24.99
CA GLN A 732 -36.28 -1.89 26.18
C GLN A 732 -37.58 -1.96 26.98
N ALA A 733 -37.56 -1.51 28.23
CA ALA A 733 -38.73 -1.60 29.10
C ALA A 733 -38.99 -0.27 29.80
N SER A 734 -40.25 0.10 30.00
CA SER A 734 -40.63 1.12 30.97
C SER A 734 -40.35 0.61 32.40
N PRO A 735 -40.25 1.50 33.41
CA PRO A 735 -40.14 1.07 34.81
C PRO A 735 -41.33 0.22 35.31
N ASP A 736 -42.45 0.23 34.60
CA ASP A 736 -43.67 -0.49 34.95
C ASP A 736 -43.80 -1.85 34.23
N HIS A 737 -42.85 -2.20 33.35
CA HIS A 737 -42.91 -3.43 32.55
C HIS A 737 -42.85 -4.70 33.46
N PRO A 738 -43.68 -5.74 33.19
CA PRO A 738 -43.75 -6.95 34.03
C PRO A 738 -42.40 -7.64 34.29
N TRP A 739 -41.53 -7.72 33.27
CA TRP A 739 -40.17 -8.24 33.38
C TRP A 739 -39.33 -7.67 34.54
N LEU A 740 -39.56 -6.43 35.00
CA LEU A 740 -38.81 -5.87 36.15
C LEU A 740 -39.14 -6.61 37.45
N LYS A 741 -40.37 -7.11 37.59
CA LYS A 741 -40.85 -7.89 38.74
C LYS A 741 -40.59 -9.38 38.54
N GLU A 742 -40.85 -9.89 37.34
CA GLU A 742 -40.82 -11.32 37.01
C GLU A 742 -39.40 -11.82 36.72
N HIS A 743 -38.56 -10.98 36.10
CA HIS A 743 -37.21 -11.31 35.66
C HIS A 743 -36.20 -10.23 36.06
N PRO A 744 -36.05 -9.90 37.36
CA PRO A 744 -35.14 -8.85 37.80
C PRO A 744 -33.68 -9.12 37.37
N GLY A 745 -33.29 -10.40 37.23
CA GLY A 745 -31.97 -10.81 36.75
C GLY A 745 -31.65 -10.43 35.30
N TRP A 746 -32.61 -9.95 34.50
CA TRP A 746 -32.37 -9.45 33.13
C TRP A 746 -31.91 -7.99 33.09
N PHE A 747 -31.81 -7.31 34.23
CA PHE A 747 -31.46 -5.88 34.30
C PHE A 747 -30.22 -5.67 35.17
N ASP A 748 -29.46 -4.62 34.86
CA ASP A 748 -28.32 -4.18 35.67
C ASP A 748 -28.77 -3.24 36.78
N TRP A 749 -28.91 -3.79 37.99
CA TRP A 749 -29.29 -3.06 39.19
C TRP A 749 -28.07 -2.41 39.86
N ARG A 750 -28.18 -1.13 40.18
CA ARG A 750 -27.18 -0.43 40.98
C ARG A 750 -27.17 -0.96 42.42
N PRO A 751 -26.07 -0.76 43.16
CA PRO A 751 -25.98 -1.16 44.58
C PRO A 751 -27.05 -0.54 45.50
N ASP A 752 -27.68 0.57 45.10
CA ASP A 752 -28.77 1.23 45.83
C ASP A 752 -30.18 0.72 45.46
N GLY A 753 -30.26 -0.30 44.58
CA GLY A 753 -31.52 -0.88 44.12
C GLY A 753 -32.21 -0.11 43.00
N THR A 754 -31.57 0.91 42.41
CA THR A 754 -32.10 1.63 41.24
C THR A 754 -31.51 1.11 39.92
N ILE A 755 -32.16 1.39 38.78
CA ILE A 755 -31.63 1.07 37.45
C ILE A 755 -31.28 2.38 36.72
N LYS A 756 -30.22 2.36 35.90
CA LYS A 756 -29.94 3.49 35.00
C LYS A 756 -31.03 3.55 33.92
N TYR A 757 -31.66 4.70 33.78
CA TYR A 757 -32.48 4.96 32.61
C TYR A 757 -31.61 4.92 31.33
N ALA A 758 -32.21 4.60 30.18
CA ALA A 758 -31.47 4.48 28.93
C ALA A 758 -30.97 5.86 28.44
N GLU A 759 -29.79 5.87 27.83
CA GLU A 759 -29.22 7.08 27.22
C GLU A 759 -28.62 6.72 25.85
N ASN A 760 -28.81 7.62 24.88
CA ASN A 760 -28.03 7.64 23.63
C ASN A 760 -27.44 9.04 23.48
N PRO A 761 -26.28 9.32 24.10
CA PRO A 761 -25.79 10.67 24.30
C PRO A 761 -25.79 11.52 23.02
N PRO A 762 -26.35 12.74 23.03
CA PRO A 762 -26.83 13.49 24.21
C PRO A 762 -28.28 13.22 24.63
N LYS A 763 -29.01 12.31 23.97
CA LYS A 763 -30.42 12.00 24.30
C LYS A 763 -30.52 11.17 25.59
N LYS A 764 -31.46 11.54 26.46
CA LYS A 764 -31.80 10.84 27.70
C LYS A 764 -33.25 10.38 27.63
N TYR A 765 -33.49 9.16 28.08
CA TYR A 765 -34.80 8.52 28.05
C TYR A 765 -35.18 8.06 29.46
N GLU A 766 -35.61 9.02 30.29
CA GLU A 766 -35.95 8.81 31.70
C GLU A 766 -37.16 7.88 31.93
N ASP A 767 -37.93 7.63 30.86
CA ASP A 767 -39.11 6.78 30.78
C ASP A 767 -38.81 5.31 30.44
N ILE A 768 -37.54 4.95 30.20
CA ILE A 768 -37.14 3.57 29.86
C ILE A 768 -35.85 3.11 30.53
N VAL A 769 -35.72 1.80 30.67
CA VAL A 769 -34.53 1.06 31.10
C VAL A 769 -34.15 0.00 30.06
N ASN A 770 -32.88 -0.39 30.04
CA ASN A 770 -32.37 -1.42 29.13
C ASN A 770 -32.23 -2.77 29.85
N VAL A 771 -32.51 -3.86 29.13
CA VAL A 771 -32.10 -5.21 29.52
C VAL A 771 -30.58 -5.39 29.34
N ASP A 772 -29.99 -6.27 30.13
CA ASP A 772 -28.61 -6.72 29.99
C ASP A 772 -28.58 -8.15 29.42
N PHE A 773 -27.92 -8.32 28.28
CA PHE A 773 -27.90 -9.56 27.51
C PHE A 773 -26.96 -10.64 28.06
N TYR A 774 -26.12 -10.31 29.05
CA TYR A 774 -25.05 -11.19 29.53
C TYR A 774 -25.04 -11.38 31.04
N THR A 775 -26.05 -10.91 31.77
CA THR A 775 -26.24 -11.34 33.16
C THR A 775 -26.45 -12.84 33.20
N LYS A 776 -26.13 -13.44 34.36
CA LYS A 776 -26.22 -14.89 34.55
C LYS A 776 -27.62 -15.44 34.25
N ASP A 777 -28.66 -14.69 34.58
CA ASP A 777 -30.06 -15.13 34.44
C ASP A 777 -30.66 -14.76 33.06
N ALA A 778 -30.01 -13.87 32.29
CA ALA A 778 -30.43 -13.52 30.93
C ALA A 778 -30.03 -14.57 29.88
N LEU A 779 -28.98 -15.36 30.13
CA LEU A 779 -28.52 -16.38 29.18
C LEU A 779 -28.98 -17.78 29.57
N PRO A 780 -29.74 -18.51 28.72
CA PRO A 780 -30.28 -18.11 27.41
C PRO A 780 -31.66 -17.44 27.47
N SER A 781 -32.26 -17.30 28.66
CA SER A 781 -33.68 -17.00 28.85
C SER A 781 -34.17 -15.73 28.13
N LEU A 782 -33.48 -14.60 28.27
CA LEU A 782 -33.85 -13.34 27.61
C LEU A 782 -33.80 -13.47 26.08
N TRP A 783 -32.80 -14.19 25.55
CA TRP A 783 -32.65 -14.36 24.10
C TRP A 783 -33.81 -15.19 23.54
N MET A 784 -34.19 -16.27 24.24
CA MET A 784 -35.34 -17.10 23.88
C MET A 784 -36.64 -16.32 23.94
N GLU A 785 -36.88 -15.56 25.01
CA GLU A 785 -38.07 -14.73 25.19
C GLU A 785 -38.22 -13.72 24.04
N LEU A 786 -37.16 -12.98 23.71
CA LEU A 786 -37.19 -12.01 22.62
C LEU A 786 -37.43 -12.66 21.25
N ARG A 787 -36.91 -13.86 21.03
CA ARG A 787 -37.19 -14.65 19.83
C ARG A 787 -38.67 -15.08 19.80
N ASP A 788 -39.22 -15.50 20.93
CA ASP A 788 -40.61 -15.94 21.06
C ASP A 788 -41.61 -14.78 20.87
N VAL A 789 -41.27 -13.57 21.33
CA VAL A 789 -42.01 -12.34 21.00
C VAL A 789 -42.06 -12.12 19.49
N VAL A 790 -40.92 -12.21 18.79
CA VAL A 790 -40.91 -12.07 17.32
C VAL A 790 -41.73 -13.18 16.66
N GLN A 791 -41.62 -14.42 17.15
CA GLN A 791 -42.42 -15.54 16.64
C GLN A 791 -43.93 -15.30 16.80
N LEU A 792 -44.37 -14.82 17.96
CA LEU A 792 -45.77 -14.49 18.22
C LEU A 792 -46.32 -13.53 17.16
N TRP A 793 -45.61 -12.44 16.88
CA TRP A 793 -46.05 -11.46 15.87
C TRP A 793 -46.00 -12.01 14.45
N VAL A 794 -45.05 -12.90 14.14
CA VAL A 794 -45.06 -13.65 12.87
C VAL A 794 -46.30 -14.53 12.75
N ASP A 795 -46.70 -15.19 13.83
CA ASP A 795 -47.91 -16.02 13.87
C ASP A 795 -49.20 -15.17 13.76
N GLN A 796 -49.16 -13.90 14.16
CA GLN A 796 -50.21 -12.90 13.93
C GLN A 796 -50.17 -12.26 12.52
N GLY A 797 -49.30 -12.76 11.62
CA GLY A 797 -49.24 -12.34 10.22
C GLY A 797 -48.25 -11.21 9.90
N VAL A 798 -47.45 -10.75 10.87
CA VAL A 798 -46.44 -9.70 10.66
C VAL A 798 -45.17 -10.31 10.05
N LYS A 799 -44.76 -9.82 8.88
CA LYS A 799 -43.56 -10.31 8.17
C LYS A 799 -42.41 -9.30 8.13
N LEU A 800 -42.63 -8.11 8.68
CA LEU A 800 -41.71 -6.99 8.61
C LEU A 800 -41.46 -6.43 10.01
N PHE A 801 -40.20 -6.35 10.40
CA PHE A 801 -39.80 -5.77 11.69
C PHE A 801 -38.81 -4.63 11.47
N ARG A 802 -39.20 -3.41 11.86
CA ARG A 802 -38.26 -2.29 12.02
C ARG A 802 -37.65 -2.41 13.40
N VAL A 803 -36.38 -2.77 13.47
CA VAL A 803 -35.69 -2.98 14.74
C VAL A 803 -35.06 -1.67 15.20
N ASP A 804 -35.45 -1.21 16.39
CA ASP A 804 -34.96 0.02 17.00
C ASP A 804 -33.53 -0.12 17.53
N ASN A 805 -32.65 0.81 17.15
CA ASN A 805 -31.29 0.93 17.66
C ASN A 805 -30.53 -0.42 17.84
N PRO A 806 -30.50 -1.35 16.85
CA PRO A 806 -29.92 -2.68 17.04
C PRO A 806 -28.41 -2.64 17.32
N HIS A 807 -27.75 -1.53 16.98
CA HIS A 807 -26.34 -1.28 17.27
C HIS A 807 -26.01 -1.14 18.77
N THR A 808 -27.04 -1.02 19.63
CA THR A 808 -26.89 -0.99 21.09
C THR A 808 -27.01 -2.39 21.72
N LYS A 809 -27.35 -3.41 20.91
CA LYS A 809 -27.56 -4.80 21.34
C LYS A 809 -26.47 -5.72 20.73
N PRO A 810 -26.20 -6.91 21.31
CA PRO A 810 -25.07 -7.73 20.88
C PRO A 810 -25.23 -8.28 19.46
N PHE A 811 -24.16 -8.25 18.65
CA PHE A 811 -24.19 -8.85 17.31
C PHE A 811 -24.51 -10.35 17.29
N PRO A 812 -23.95 -11.19 18.19
CA PRO A 812 -24.26 -12.63 18.18
C PRO A 812 -25.74 -12.93 18.45
N PHE A 813 -26.41 -12.09 19.26
CA PHE A 813 -27.86 -12.20 19.50
C PHE A 813 -28.64 -11.99 18.21
N TRP A 814 -28.35 -10.92 17.46
CA TRP A 814 -29.03 -10.65 16.20
C TRP A 814 -28.75 -11.72 15.13
N GLU A 815 -27.50 -12.15 15.01
CA GLU A 815 -27.08 -13.20 14.09
C GLU A 815 -27.86 -14.50 14.35
N TRP A 816 -28.03 -14.87 15.62
CA TRP A 816 -28.81 -16.04 16.03
C TRP A 816 -30.32 -15.85 15.83
N LEU A 817 -30.92 -14.77 16.35
CA LEU A 817 -32.36 -14.54 16.30
C LEU A 817 -32.87 -14.47 14.85
N ILE A 818 -32.18 -13.72 13.99
CA ILE A 818 -32.59 -13.57 12.59
C ILE A 818 -32.43 -14.90 11.87
N GLY A 819 -31.35 -15.64 12.12
CA GLY A 819 -31.13 -16.97 11.55
C GLY A 819 -32.22 -17.96 11.97
N ASP A 820 -32.60 -17.98 13.25
CA ASP A 820 -33.61 -18.88 13.81
C ASP A 820 -35.02 -18.59 13.28
N ILE A 821 -35.40 -17.30 13.17
CA ILE A 821 -36.68 -16.90 12.58
C ILE A 821 -36.72 -17.23 11.09
N ARG A 822 -35.68 -16.86 10.32
CA ARG A 822 -35.67 -17.07 8.86
C ARG A 822 -35.48 -18.54 8.45
N ALA A 823 -34.96 -19.40 9.32
CA ALA A 823 -34.95 -20.84 9.09
C ALA A 823 -36.36 -21.44 9.04
N ARG A 824 -37.32 -20.82 9.74
CA ARG A 824 -38.73 -21.25 9.81
C ARG A 824 -39.64 -20.41 8.90
N HIS A 825 -39.32 -19.13 8.77
CA HIS A 825 -40.07 -18.11 8.02
C HIS A 825 -39.11 -17.28 7.13
N PRO A 826 -38.62 -17.84 6.01
CA PRO A 826 -37.59 -17.20 5.17
C PRO A 826 -38.06 -15.91 4.47
N ASP A 827 -39.36 -15.64 4.52
CA ASP A 827 -40.05 -14.44 4.02
C ASP A 827 -40.00 -13.25 4.98
N VAL A 828 -39.62 -13.45 6.26
CA VAL A 828 -39.51 -12.37 7.24
C VAL A 828 -38.31 -11.47 6.95
N VAL A 829 -38.53 -10.15 7.00
CA VAL A 829 -37.54 -9.11 6.70
C VAL A 829 -37.32 -8.25 7.93
N PHE A 830 -36.04 -8.01 8.26
CA PHE A 830 -35.63 -7.13 9.34
C PHE A 830 -34.96 -5.87 8.79
N LEU A 831 -35.46 -4.70 9.22
CA LEU A 831 -34.90 -3.38 8.92
C LEU A 831 -34.11 -2.88 10.14
N SER A 832 -32.80 -2.66 9.98
CA SER A 832 -31.97 -2.12 11.06
C SER A 832 -32.04 -0.59 11.12
N GLU A 833 -32.57 -0.02 12.20
CA GLU A 833 -32.47 1.41 12.47
C GLU A 833 -31.14 1.75 13.18
N ALA A 834 -30.06 1.79 12.42
CA ALA A 834 -28.72 1.99 12.97
C ALA A 834 -28.07 3.27 12.45
N PHE A 835 -28.33 4.40 13.09
CA PHE A 835 -27.59 5.65 12.83
C PHE A 835 -26.31 5.72 13.68
N THR A 836 -25.34 4.88 13.32
CA THR A 836 -24.05 4.73 14.03
C THR A 836 -22.90 4.77 13.04
N LYS A 837 -21.66 4.40 13.39
CA LYS A 837 -20.51 4.37 12.46
C LYS A 837 -20.71 3.35 11.32
N PRO A 838 -20.16 3.56 10.11
CA PRO A 838 -20.42 2.70 8.95
C PRO A 838 -20.09 1.23 9.17
N LYS A 839 -18.95 0.93 9.81
CA LYS A 839 -18.52 -0.45 10.10
C LYS A 839 -19.54 -1.24 10.93
N VAL A 840 -20.25 -0.57 11.84
CA VAL A 840 -21.29 -1.21 12.67
C VAL A 840 -22.56 -1.45 11.85
N MET A 841 -22.96 -0.48 11.02
CA MET A 841 -24.08 -0.64 10.10
C MET A 841 -23.87 -1.81 9.14
N TYR A 842 -22.66 -1.90 8.54
CA TYR A 842 -22.30 -3.01 7.66
C TYR A 842 -22.21 -4.34 8.39
N ARG A 843 -21.74 -4.36 9.64
CA ARG A 843 -21.75 -5.59 10.45
C ARG A 843 -23.18 -6.11 10.66
N LEU A 844 -24.13 -5.24 10.99
CA LEU A 844 -25.54 -5.60 11.18
C LEU A 844 -26.15 -6.16 9.89
N ALA A 845 -25.88 -5.54 8.74
CA ALA A 845 -26.31 -6.08 7.46
C ALA A 845 -25.68 -7.47 7.21
N LYS A 846 -24.38 -7.64 7.38
CA LYS A 846 -23.67 -8.91 7.16
C LYS A 846 -24.23 -10.08 7.98
N ILE A 847 -24.63 -9.84 9.24
CA ILE A 847 -25.12 -10.89 10.15
C ILE A 847 -26.58 -11.30 9.93
N GLY A 848 -27.36 -10.57 9.11
CA GLY A 848 -28.69 -11.05 8.73
C GLY A 848 -29.74 -9.98 8.43
N PHE A 849 -29.55 -8.71 8.83
CA PHE A 849 -30.54 -7.65 8.58
C PHE A 849 -30.74 -7.43 7.09
N SER A 850 -31.96 -7.64 6.60
CA SER A 850 -32.33 -7.57 5.19
C SER A 850 -32.19 -6.15 4.62
N GLN A 851 -32.52 -5.15 5.43
CA GLN A 851 -32.57 -3.73 5.07
C GLN A 851 -31.89 -2.88 6.14
N SER A 852 -31.40 -1.70 5.76
CA SER A 852 -30.69 -0.80 6.67
C SER A 852 -31.14 0.64 6.48
N TYR A 853 -31.47 1.34 7.56
CA TYR A 853 -31.46 2.81 7.54
C TYR A 853 -30.07 3.35 7.16
N THR A 854 -30.02 4.61 6.76
CA THR A 854 -28.87 5.18 6.04
C THR A 854 -28.59 6.61 6.45
N TYR A 855 -27.46 7.16 6.00
CA TYR A 855 -27.18 8.58 6.20
C TYR A 855 -27.87 9.52 5.20
N PHE A 856 -28.84 9.03 4.43
CA PHE A 856 -29.48 9.77 3.34
C PHE A 856 -29.95 11.17 3.78
N THR A 857 -30.60 11.29 4.94
CA THR A 857 -31.11 12.57 5.48
C THR A 857 -30.03 13.61 5.79
N TRP A 858 -28.77 13.20 5.91
CA TRP A 858 -27.60 14.07 6.11
C TRP A 858 -26.69 14.15 4.87
N ARG A 859 -27.19 13.80 3.68
CA ARG A 859 -26.52 13.99 2.40
C ARG A 859 -27.42 14.85 1.53
N ASN A 860 -27.01 16.09 1.27
CA ASN A 860 -27.83 17.10 0.61
C ASN A 860 -27.14 17.70 -0.62
N ALA A 861 -25.85 17.98 -0.53
CA ALA A 861 -25.08 18.49 -1.66
C ALA A 861 -24.81 17.39 -2.70
N LYS A 862 -24.59 17.78 -3.95
CA LYS A 862 -24.29 16.85 -5.05
C LYS A 862 -23.13 15.91 -4.71
N TRP A 863 -22.00 16.47 -4.27
CA TRP A 863 -20.82 15.68 -3.93
C TRP A 863 -21.06 14.71 -2.76
N GLU A 864 -21.90 15.08 -1.79
CA GLU A 864 -22.27 14.23 -0.65
C GLU A 864 -23.07 13.01 -1.11
N LEU A 865 -24.05 13.24 -1.99
CA LEU A 865 -24.89 12.21 -2.58
C LEU A 865 -24.08 11.30 -3.52
N GLU A 866 -23.25 11.87 -4.38
CA GLU A 866 -22.38 11.11 -5.28
C GLU A 866 -21.40 10.23 -4.49
N GLN A 867 -20.71 10.79 -3.49
CA GLN A 867 -19.79 10.03 -2.64
C GLN A 867 -20.52 8.87 -1.94
N TYR A 868 -21.69 9.13 -1.35
CA TYR A 868 -22.42 8.11 -0.61
C TYR A 868 -22.97 7.02 -1.53
N MET A 869 -23.46 7.38 -2.72
CA MET A 869 -23.92 6.38 -3.68
C MET A 869 -22.78 5.52 -4.21
N ARG A 870 -21.59 6.09 -4.50
CA ARG A 870 -20.41 5.29 -4.88
C ARG A 870 -20.01 4.31 -3.80
N GLU A 871 -20.04 4.73 -2.54
CA GLU A 871 -19.80 3.82 -1.40
C GLU A 871 -20.75 2.62 -1.44
N LEU A 872 -22.05 2.86 -1.65
CA LEU A 872 -23.08 1.81 -1.63
C LEU A 872 -23.07 0.93 -2.89
N THR A 873 -22.70 1.45 -4.06
CA THR A 873 -22.85 0.72 -5.34
C THR A 873 -21.54 0.16 -5.91
N GLU A 874 -20.39 0.73 -5.55
CA GLU A 874 -19.09 0.38 -6.15
C GLU A 874 -18.18 -0.44 -5.20
N THR A 875 -18.46 -0.45 -3.88
CA THR A 875 -17.68 -1.21 -2.89
C THR A 875 -18.28 -2.59 -2.59
N GLU A 876 -17.69 -3.37 -1.67
CA GLU A 876 -18.24 -4.65 -1.16
C GLU A 876 -19.67 -4.50 -0.63
N ALA A 877 -20.09 -3.30 -0.19
CA ALA A 877 -21.42 -3.04 0.36
C ALA A 877 -22.56 -3.50 -0.57
N LYS A 878 -22.36 -3.42 -1.90
CA LYS A 878 -23.33 -3.87 -2.91
C LYS A 878 -23.75 -5.33 -2.77
N GLU A 879 -22.91 -6.15 -2.13
CA GLU A 879 -23.13 -7.59 -1.98
C GLU A 879 -24.04 -7.94 -0.80
N PHE A 880 -24.22 -7.07 0.19
CA PHE A 880 -24.92 -7.42 1.44
C PHE A 880 -25.77 -6.29 2.06
N PHE A 881 -25.59 -5.03 1.64
CA PHE A 881 -26.25 -3.87 2.23
C PHE A 881 -27.37 -3.36 1.32
N ARG A 882 -28.61 -3.29 1.83
CA ARG A 882 -29.75 -2.71 1.11
C ARG A 882 -30.17 -1.40 1.78
N PRO A 883 -29.90 -0.23 1.15
CA PRO A 883 -30.13 1.08 1.75
C PRO A 883 -31.62 1.44 1.73
N HIS A 884 -32.22 1.65 2.90
CA HIS A 884 -33.60 2.13 3.03
C HIS A 884 -33.62 3.65 3.21
N PHE A 885 -34.07 4.37 2.20
CA PHE A 885 -34.07 5.84 2.18
C PHE A 885 -35.37 6.41 2.73
N PHE A 886 -35.48 6.49 4.05
CA PHE A 886 -36.52 7.30 4.69
C PHE A 886 -36.24 8.79 4.46
N VAL A 887 -37.22 9.54 3.94
CA VAL A 887 -37.09 10.99 3.69
C VAL A 887 -37.17 11.79 4.99
N ASN A 888 -37.92 11.29 5.96
CA ASN A 888 -38.05 11.75 7.33
C ASN A 888 -38.37 10.55 8.23
N THR A 889 -38.24 10.73 9.55
CA THR A 889 -38.77 9.79 10.54
C THR A 889 -39.42 10.57 11.67
N HIS A 890 -40.20 9.90 12.51
CA HIS A 890 -40.77 10.51 13.71
C HIS A 890 -39.72 11.08 14.70
N ASP A 891 -38.43 10.71 14.58
CA ASP A 891 -37.30 11.27 15.33
C ASP A 891 -36.45 12.29 14.55
N ILE A 892 -36.45 12.22 13.23
CA ILE A 892 -35.56 12.99 12.36
C ILE A 892 -36.42 13.95 11.53
N ASN A 893 -36.39 15.23 11.90
CA ASN A 893 -36.79 16.35 11.06
C ASN A 893 -35.52 16.88 10.35
N PRO A 894 -35.21 16.46 9.11
CA PRO A 894 -33.94 16.79 8.46
C PRO A 894 -33.75 18.30 8.30
N ASP A 895 -32.53 18.79 8.50
CA ASP A 895 -32.21 20.23 8.40
C ASP A 895 -32.65 20.84 7.05
N PHE A 896 -32.57 20.07 5.96
CA PHE A 896 -33.01 20.51 4.61
C PHE A 896 -34.52 20.74 4.49
N LEU A 897 -35.33 20.15 5.37
CA LEU A 897 -36.80 20.25 5.36
C LEU A 897 -37.35 21.22 6.42
N GLN A 898 -36.50 21.70 7.33
CA GLN A 898 -36.94 22.56 8.43
C GLN A 898 -37.44 23.91 7.93
N ASN A 899 -38.73 24.18 8.12
CA ASN A 899 -39.43 25.36 7.58
C ASN A 899 -39.17 25.59 6.06
N ALA A 900 -38.90 24.51 5.32
CA ALA A 900 -38.54 24.58 3.92
C ALA A 900 -39.80 24.74 3.03
N PRO A 901 -39.67 25.31 1.83
CA PRO A 901 -40.78 25.39 0.90
C PRO A 901 -41.10 23.99 0.31
N ARG A 902 -42.32 23.83 -0.22
CA ARG A 902 -42.79 22.61 -0.91
C ARG A 902 -41.76 21.94 -1.84
N PRO A 903 -40.98 22.67 -2.67
CA PRO A 903 -40.02 22.04 -3.56
C PRO A 903 -38.93 21.25 -2.83
N ALA A 904 -38.55 21.61 -1.60
CA ALA A 904 -37.58 20.85 -0.81
C ALA A 904 -38.06 19.42 -0.53
N PHE A 905 -39.35 19.25 -0.21
CA PHE A 905 -39.96 17.93 0.01
C PHE A 905 -39.99 17.12 -1.28
N LEU A 906 -40.32 17.74 -2.41
CA LEU A 906 -40.30 17.10 -3.73
C LEU A 906 -38.89 16.62 -4.13
N ILE A 907 -37.85 17.43 -3.86
CA ILE A 907 -36.45 17.05 -4.10
C ILE A 907 -36.10 15.79 -3.31
N ARG A 908 -36.41 15.78 -2.00
CA ARG A 908 -36.09 14.63 -1.13
C ARG A 908 -36.87 13.38 -1.51
N ALA A 909 -38.15 13.53 -1.88
CA ALA A 909 -38.97 12.43 -2.38
C ALA A 909 -38.38 11.83 -3.66
N ALA A 910 -38.06 12.67 -4.66
CA ALA A 910 -37.48 12.20 -5.92
C ALA A 910 -36.12 11.50 -5.71
N LEU A 911 -35.23 12.08 -4.89
CA LEU A 911 -33.94 11.46 -4.56
C LEU A 911 -34.13 10.08 -3.91
N ALA A 912 -34.98 9.97 -2.89
CA ALA A 912 -35.21 8.71 -2.19
C ALA A 912 -35.83 7.65 -3.11
N ALA A 913 -36.86 8.06 -3.85
CA ALA A 913 -37.63 7.22 -4.76
C ALA A 913 -36.82 6.71 -5.97
N THR A 914 -35.73 7.38 -6.37
CA THR A 914 -34.99 7.04 -7.58
C THR A 914 -33.57 6.52 -7.33
N LEU A 915 -32.95 6.84 -6.19
CA LEU A 915 -31.62 6.35 -5.84
C LEU A 915 -31.64 5.00 -5.11
N SER A 916 -32.76 4.63 -4.48
CA SER A 916 -32.90 3.32 -3.82
C SER A 916 -34.18 2.60 -4.23
N GLY A 917 -34.10 1.27 -4.29
CA GLY A 917 -35.28 0.40 -4.37
C GLY A 917 -36.13 0.44 -3.11
N LEU A 918 -35.57 0.89 -1.98
CA LEU A 918 -36.27 0.99 -0.69
C LEU A 918 -36.33 2.45 -0.26
N TRP A 919 -37.54 2.98 -0.09
CA TRP A 919 -37.74 4.31 0.46
C TRP A 919 -38.93 4.35 1.40
N GLY A 920 -38.95 5.34 2.29
CA GLY A 920 -39.99 5.45 3.29
C GLY A 920 -40.36 6.87 3.63
N VAL A 921 -41.59 7.05 4.10
CA VAL A 921 -42.17 8.34 4.47
C VAL A 921 -42.83 8.21 5.83
N TYR A 922 -42.61 9.18 6.72
CA TYR A 922 -43.38 9.33 7.94
C TYR A 922 -44.49 10.38 7.74
N ASN A 923 -45.71 10.01 8.14
CA ASN A 923 -46.93 10.81 8.06
C ASN A 923 -46.71 12.28 8.44
N GLY A 924 -47.20 13.18 7.59
CA GLY A 924 -47.00 14.63 7.67
C GLY A 924 -46.00 15.15 6.64
N PHE A 925 -45.11 14.31 6.12
CA PHE A 925 -44.19 14.70 5.03
C PHE A 925 -44.95 15.12 3.77
N GLU A 926 -46.02 14.41 3.43
CA GLU A 926 -46.88 14.72 2.28
C GLU A 926 -47.58 16.08 2.42
N LEU A 927 -47.70 16.58 3.66
CA LEU A 927 -48.26 17.90 3.97
C LEU A 927 -47.18 18.99 4.07
N CYS A 928 -45.94 18.65 3.71
CA CYS A 928 -44.76 19.49 3.88
C CYS A 928 -44.55 19.94 5.35
N GLU A 929 -44.88 19.08 6.31
CA GLU A 929 -44.64 19.38 7.72
C GLU A 929 -43.14 19.32 8.02
N GLY A 930 -42.56 20.46 8.41
CA GLY A 930 -41.13 20.60 8.70
C GLY A 930 -40.84 21.51 9.89
N ARG A 931 -41.85 21.91 10.68
CA ARG A 931 -41.63 22.87 11.77
C ARG A 931 -40.76 22.25 12.87
N PRO A 932 -39.57 22.80 13.16
CA PRO A 932 -38.70 22.27 14.22
C PRO A 932 -39.16 22.75 15.60
N ASP A 933 -38.87 21.94 16.62
CA ASP A 933 -38.98 22.37 18.02
C ASP A 933 -38.02 23.54 18.31
N VAL A 934 -38.41 24.43 19.23
CA VAL A 934 -37.65 25.65 19.53
C VAL A 934 -36.29 25.35 20.17
N LYS A 935 -36.15 24.21 20.86
CA LYS A 935 -34.96 23.84 21.64
C LYS A 935 -34.20 22.65 21.04
N ARG A 936 -34.82 21.88 20.15
CA ARG A 936 -34.31 20.61 19.62
C ARG A 936 -34.51 20.56 18.11
N LYS A 937 -33.64 19.84 17.39
CA LYS A 937 -33.79 19.57 15.95
C LYS A 937 -34.87 18.51 15.62
N GLU A 938 -35.81 18.27 16.53
CA GLU A 938 -36.93 17.33 16.33
C GLU A 938 -38.17 18.10 15.81
N TYR A 939 -39.24 17.39 15.44
CA TYR A 939 -40.52 18.01 15.11
C TYR A 939 -41.10 18.76 16.33
N ALA A 940 -41.61 19.98 16.11
CA ALA A 940 -42.46 20.65 17.09
C ALA A 940 -43.79 19.90 17.22
N ASP A 941 -44.32 19.82 18.44
CA ASP A 941 -45.60 19.17 18.73
C ASP A 941 -45.58 17.74 18.14
N SER A 942 -44.55 17.00 18.58
CA SER A 942 -44.19 15.68 18.03
C SER A 942 -45.24 14.64 18.41
N GLU A 943 -45.74 13.93 17.39
CA GLU A 943 -46.72 12.82 17.51
C GLU A 943 -46.24 11.69 18.43
N LYS A 944 -44.93 11.60 18.73
CA LYS A 944 -44.38 10.72 19.77
C LYS A 944 -44.97 10.97 21.15
N TYR A 945 -45.39 12.19 21.48
CA TYR A 945 -45.82 12.56 22.83
C TYR A 945 -47.24 13.12 22.90
N GLU A 946 -47.95 13.19 21.78
CA GLU A 946 -49.33 13.66 21.70
C GLU A 946 -50.10 12.99 20.56
N ILE A 947 -51.42 12.97 20.67
CA ILE A 947 -52.33 12.54 19.59
C ILE A 947 -52.47 13.71 18.61
N ARG A 948 -52.40 13.42 17.31
CA ARG A 948 -52.59 14.41 16.25
C ARG A 948 -53.76 14.01 15.36
N ALA A 949 -54.43 15.01 14.79
CA ALA A 949 -55.36 14.85 13.69
C ALA A 949 -54.80 15.57 12.46
N TRP A 950 -54.83 14.90 11.32
CA TRP A 950 -54.20 15.37 10.09
C TRP A 950 -55.26 15.75 9.05
N ASP A 951 -55.13 16.97 8.51
CA ASP A 951 -55.87 17.40 7.32
C ASP A 951 -55.10 16.99 6.06
N TYR A 952 -55.46 15.83 5.52
CA TYR A 952 -54.79 15.25 4.35
C TYR A 952 -55.09 16.00 3.04
N ASP A 953 -56.16 16.79 3.01
CA ASP A 953 -56.56 17.60 1.86
C ASP A 953 -55.99 19.02 1.90
N ARG A 954 -55.10 19.30 2.86
CA ARG A 954 -54.47 20.61 3.04
C ARG A 954 -53.86 21.12 1.71
N PRO A 955 -54.23 22.33 1.25
CA PRO A 955 -53.66 22.89 0.03
C PRO A 955 -52.13 22.96 0.07
N GLY A 956 -51.48 22.55 -1.02
CA GLY A 956 -50.02 22.53 -1.13
C GLY A 956 -49.35 21.21 -0.75
N ASN A 957 -50.13 20.17 -0.41
CA ASN A 957 -49.61 18.81 -0.22
C ASN A 957 -48.93 18.26 -1.50
N ILE A 958 -48.23 17.13 -1.35
CA ILE A 958 -47.47 16.45 -2.41
C ILE A 958 -47.93 15.00 -2.62
N VAL A 959 -49.18 14.69 -2.27
CA VAL A 959 -49.75 13.32 -2.37
C VAL A 959 -49.71 12.82 -3.82
N ASP A 960 -50.04 13.68 -4.78
CA ASP A 960 -50.06 13.33 -6.20
C ASP A 960 -48.65 13.05 -6.75
N GLU A 961 -47.64 13.80 -6.31
CA GLU A 961 -46.25 13.55 -6.70
C GLU A 961 -45.69 12.28 -6.06
N ILE A 962 -46.04 11.96 -4.81
CA ILE A 962 -45.70 10.68 -4.19
C ILE A 962 -46.33 9.53 -4.98
N ARG A 963 -47.61 9.64 -5.33
CA ARG A 963 -48.32 8.66 -6.19
C ARG A 963 -47.61 8.49 -7.54
N MET A 964 -47.23 9.60 -8.18
CA MET A 964 -46.51 9.59 -9.45
C MET A 964 -45.15 8.88 -9.31
N LEU A 965 -44.35 9.21 -8.29
CA LEU A 965 -43.04 8.61 -8.07
C LEU A 965 -43.15 7.10 -7.83
N ASN A 966 -44.09 6.65 -6.99
CA ASN A 966 -44.32 5.23 -6.77
C ASN A 966 -44.84 4.50 -8.01
N ARG A 967 -45.69 5.13 -8.84
CA ARG A 967 -46.08 4.59 -10.14
C ARG A 967 -44.87 4.41 -11.05
N ILE A 968 -44.04 5.45 -11.20
CA ILE A 968 -42.81 5.39 -12.01
C ILE A 968 -41.87 4.28 -11.52
N ARG A 969 -41.69 4.15 -10.21
CA ARG A 969 -40.88 3.08 -9.60
C ARG A 969 -41.40 1.69 -9.99
N ASN A 970 -42.70 1.46 -9.85
CA ASN A 970 -43.33 0.17 -10.15
C ASN A 970 -43.26 -0.20 -11.64
N GLU A 971 -43.35 0.78 -12.54
CA GLU A 971 -43.33 0.57 -13.99
C GLU A 971 -41.91 0.38 -14.56
N ASN A 972 -40.86 0.64 -13.78
CA ASN A 972 -39.47 0.70 -14.26
C ASN A 972 -38.52 -0.10 -13.36
N THR A 973 -38.15 -1.29 -13.83
CA THR A 973 -37.28 -2.24 -13.13
C THR A 973 -35.90 -1.69 -12.78
N ALA A 974 -35.41 -0.68 -13.50
CA ALA A 974 -34.19 0.05 -13.17
C ALA A 974 -34.22 0.71 -11.78
N LEU A 975 -35.42 0.99 -11.24
CA LEU A 975 -35.61 1.61 -9.92
C LEU A 975 -35.87 0.58 -8.81
N HIS A 976 -35.93 -0.72 -9.13
CA HIS A 976 -36.19 -1.77 -8.13
C HIS A 976 -34.98 -2.10 -7.24
N SER A 977 -33.85 -1.42 -7.43
CA SER A 977 -32.66 -1.58 -6.60
C SER A 977 -31.90 -0.26 -6.54
N HIS A 978 -31.04 -0.11 -5.54
CA HIS A 978 -30.04 0.96 -5.50
C HIS A 978 -28.90 0.73 -6.50
N LEU A 979 -28.68 -0.51 -6.92
CA LEU A 979 -27.71 -0.91 -7.94
C LEU A 979 -28.12 -0.46 -9.35
N GLY A 980 -27.23 -0.62 -10.33
CA GLY A 980 -27.47 -0.16 -11.72
C GLY A 980 -27.46 1.36 -11.87
N LEU A 981 -26.80 2.07 -10.94
CA LEU A 981 -26.60 3.52 -10.98
C LEU A 981 -25.32 3.85 -11.74
N THR A 982 -25.39 4.83 -12.64
CA THR A 982 -24.20 5.51 -13.19
C THR A 982 -24.36 7.01 -13.01
N LEU A 983 -23.44 7.63 -12.27
CA LEU A 983 -23.42 9.08 -12.08
C LEU A 983 -22.92 9.75 -13.36
N LEU A 984 -23.70 10.69 -13.90
CA LEU A 984 -23.44 11.37 -15.16
C LEU A 984 -23.08 12.82 -14.92
N ASN A 985 -22.37 13.41 -15.89
CA ASN A 985 -21.93 14.78 -15.75
C ASN A 985 -23.06 15.78 -16.04
N ALA A 986 -23.28 16.69 -15.09
CA ALA A 986 -24.03 17.93 -15.26
C ALA A 986 -23.13 19.09 -14.81
N TRP A 987 -22.93 20.08 -15.68
CA TRP A 987 -22.09 21.26 -15.40
C TRP A 987 -22.81 22.30 -14.53
N ASN A 988 -23.41 21.85 -13.43
CA ASN A 988 -24.03 22.67 -12.38
C ASN A 988 -24.00 21.86 -11.07
N ASP A 989 -23.45 22.43 -10.00
CA ASP A 989 -23.33 21.76 -8.70
C ASP A 989 -24.68 21.58 -7.98
N ASN A 990 -25.71 22.32 -8.39
CA ASN A 990 -27.08 22.16 -7.90
C ASN A 990 -27.89 21.16 -8.73
N ILE A 991 -27.34 20.53 -9.77
CA ILE A 991 -28.05 19.49 -10.53
C ILE A 991 -27.30 18.16 -10.40
N LEU A 992 -27.97 17.19 -9.79
CA LEU A 992 -27.56 15.79 -9.80
C LEU A 992 -28.17 15.12 -11.04
N PHE A 993 -27.33 14.55 -11.89
CA PHE A 993 -27.74 13.85 -13.11
C PHE A 993 -27.17 12.44 -13.12
N PHE A 994 -28.01 11.44 -13.38
CA PHE A 994 -27.60 10.05 -13.33
C PHE A 994 -28.46 9.14 -14.20
N GLU A 995 -27.89 8.00 -14.54
CA GLU A 995 -28.56 6.88 -15.19
C GLU A 995 -28.95 5.84 -14.14
N LYS A 996 -30.16 5.28 -14.28
CA LYS A 996 -30.58 4.03 -13.64
C LYS A 996 -30.89 3.02 -14.74
N ALA A 997 -30.28 1.84 -14.69
CA ALA A 997 -30.50 0.79 -15.68
C ALA A 997 -30.77 -0.57 -15.03
N SER A 998 -31.67 -1.35 -15.63
CA SER A 998 -31.79 -2.78 -15.33
C SER A 998 -30.50 -3.53 -15.69
N LYS A 999 -30.28 -4.73 -15.13
CA LYS A 999 -29.08 -5.56 -15.43
C LYS A 999 -28.95 -5.84 -16.93
N ALA A 1000 -30.07 -6.08 -17.62
CA ALA A 1000 -30.14 -6.30 -19.07
C ALA A 1000 -30.13 -5.00 -19.90
N ARG A 1001 -30.24 -3.82 -19.26
CA ARG A 1001 -30.37 -2.49 -19.88
C ARG A 1001 -31.55 -2.35 -20.86
N ASP A 1002 -32.57 -3.20 -20.73
CA ASP A 1002 -33.85 -3.10 -21.44
C ASP A 1002 -34.78 -2.01 -20.84
N ASN A 1003 -34.52 -1.59 -19.62
CA ASN A 1003 -35.14 -0.44 -18.97
C ASN A 1003 -34.03 0.51 -18.49
N VAL A 1004 -33.96 1.70 -19.08
CA VAL A 1004 -32.95 2.72 -18.76
C VAL A 1004 -33.63 4.07 -18.55
N LEU A 1005 -33.32 4.70 -17.42
CA LEU A 1005 -33.78 6.02 -17.05
C LEU A 1005 -32.61 7.00 -16.96
N LEU A 1006 -32.80 8.21 -17.48
CA LEU A 1006 -31.95 9.37 -17.19
C LEU A 1006 -32.73 10.29 -16.26
N ILE A 1007 -32.11 10.70 -15.16
CA ILE A 1007 -32.79 11.41 -14.06
C ILE A 1007 -31.98 12.64 -13.69
N ALA A 1008 -32.62 13.81 -13.73
CA ALA A 1008 -32.04 15.07 -13.31
C ALA A 1008 -32.83 15.65 -12.13
N ILE A 1009 -32.16 16.01 -11.05
CA ILE A 1009 -32.77 16.58 -9.84
C ILE A 1009 -32.02 17.86 -9.46
N SER A 1010 -32.75 18.97 -9.35
CA SER A 1010 -32.28 20.21 -8.73
C SER A 1010 -32.18 20.00 -7.22
N LEU A 1011 -31.06 20.38 -6.63
CA LEU A 1011 -30.82 20.35 -5.19
C LEU A 1011 -31.08 21.73 -4.55
N ASP A 1012 -31.41 22.74 -5.36
CA ASP A 1012 -31.81 24.07 -4.89
C ASP A 1012 -33.35 24.16 -4.87
N PRO A 1013 -33.98 24.26 -3.68
CA PRO A 1013 -35.43 24.35 -3.55
C PRO A 1013 -35.99 25.75 -3.83
N HIS A 1014 -35.15 26.75 -4.08
CA HIS A 1014 -35.54 28.15 -4.16
C HIS A 1014 -35.39 28.74 -5.57
N ASN A 1015 -34.31 28.41 -6.28
CA ASN A 1015 -33.99 29.07 -7.55
C ASN A 1015 -34.16 28.13 -8.75
N PHE A 1016 -34.52 28.72 -9.89
CA PHE A 1016 -34.43 28.07 -11.19
C PHE A 1016 -32.99 27.65 -11.48
N GLN A 1017 -32.81 26.41 -11.92
CA GLN A 1017 -31.49 25.85 -12.27
C GLN A 1017 -31.45 25.43 -13.73
N GLN A 1018 -30.33 25.71 -14.39
CA GLN A 1018 -30.04 25.26 -15.76
C GLN A 1018 -28.67 24.59 -15.79
N SER A 1019 -28.51 23.57 -16.61
CA SER A 1019 -27.21 22.91 -16.81
C SER A 1019 -27.12 22.28 -18.19
N ASP A 1020 -25.90 22.26 -18.73
CA ASP A 1020 -25.57 21.32 -19.78
C ASP A 1020 -25.33 19.93 -19.15
N VAL A 1021 -25.75 18.88 -19.84
CA VAL A 1021 -25.57 17.48 -19.44
C VAL A 1021 -24.95 16.65 -20.56
N GLU A 1022 -24.23 15.61 -20.18
CA GLU A 1022 -23.60 14.66 -21.10
C GLU A 1022 -24.45 13.38 -21.18
N LEU A 1023 -25.03 13.11 -22.35
CA LEU A 1023 -25.76 11.88 -22.60
C LEU A 1023 -24.80 10.70 -22.81
N PRO A 1024 -25.03 9.53 -22.18
CA PRO A 1024 -24.13 8.39 -22.25
C PRO A 1024 -24.30 7.57 -23.53
N LEU A 1025 -24.19 8.19 -24.71
CA LEU A 1025 -24.44 7.59 -26.02
C LEU A 1025 -23.61 6.30 -26.27
N TRP A 1026 -22.41 6.22 -25.70
CA TRP A 1026 -21.52 5.07 -25.82
C TRP A 1026 -22.09 3.78 -25.19
N HIS A 1027 -23.02 3.88 -24.23
CA HIS A 1027 -23.72 2.72 -23.68
C HIS A 1027 -24.63 2.00 -24.70
N TRP A 1028 -24.96 2.66 -25.81
CA TRP A 1028 -25.69 2.08 -26.95
C TRP A 1028 -24.81 1.93 -28.19
N SER A 1029 -23.48 2.00 -28.03
CA SER A 1029 -22.53 1.98 -29.14
C SER A 1029 -22.76 3.09 -30.19
N LEU A 1030 -23.35 4.21 -29.77
CA LEU A 1030 -23.55 5.39 -30.62
C LEU A 1030 -22.37 6.36 -30.48
N GLY A 1031 -22.01 7.04 -31.57
CA GLY A 1031 -21.03 8.13 -31.54
C GLY A 1031 -21.62 9.45 -30.98
N ASP A 1032 -20.77 10.48 -30.83
CA ASP A 1032 -21.14 11.77 -30.21
C ASP A 1032 -22.30 12.53 -30.89
N GLY A 1033 -22.61 12.20 -32.16
CA GLY A 1033 -23.74 12.74 -32.92
C GLY A 1033 -25.00 11.86 -32.92
N GLY A 1034 -25.01 10.77 -32.15
CA GLY A 1034 -26.11 9.82 -32.09
C GLY A 1034 -27.42 10.39 -31.51
N THR A 1035 -28.50 9.63 -31.67
CA THR A 1035 -29.84 10.01 -31.25
C THR A 1035 -30.46 8.99 -30.29
N LEU A 1036 -31.06 9.47 -29.21
CA LEU A 1036 -31.89 8.67 -28.29
C LEU A 1036 -33.36 9.07 -28.41
N ASP A 1037 -34.25 8.09 -28.40
CA ASP A 1037 -35.67 8.31 -28.14
C ASP A 1037 -35.86 8.48 -26.62
N ALA A 1038 -36.53 9.54 -26.20
CA ALA A 1038 -36.81 9.85 -24.81
C ALA A 1038 -38.31 10.02 -24.56
N GLU A 1039 -38.78 9.49 -23.44
CA GLU A 1039 -40.13 9.67 -22.91
C GLU A 1039 -40.03 10.30 -21.53
N ASP A 1040 -40.56 11.51 -21.38
CA ASP A 1040 -40.70 12.16 -20.07
C ASP A 1040 -41.80 11.46 -19.26
N LEU A 1041 -41.41 10.79 -18.19
CA LEU A 1041 -42.33 10.02 -17.34
C LEU A 1041 -43.16 10.90 -16.40
N VAL A 1042 -42.78 12.17 -16.24
CA VAL A 1042 -43.52 13.16 -15.47
C VAL A 1042 -44.62 13.78 -16.32
N GLY A 1043 -44.25 14.41 -17.46
CA GLY A 1043 -45.18 15.11 -18.33
C GLY A 1043 -45.82 14.24 -19.42
N GLY A 1044 -45.37 13.01 -19.62
CA GLY A 1044 -45.92 12.04 -20.57
C GLY A 1044 -45.57 12.27 -22.05
N HIS A 1045 -44.72 13.26 -22.37
CA HIS A 1045 -44.38 13.61 -23.74
C HIS A 1045 -43.15 12.83 -24.25
N ARG A 1046 -43.13 12.55 -25.56
CA ARG A 1046 -42.03 11.84 -26.23
C ARG A 1046 -41.29 12.77 -27.18
N PHE A 1047 -39.97 12.65 -27.22
CA PHE A 1047 -39.10 13.47 -28.06
C PHE A 1047 -37.80 12.73 -28.36
N LYS A 1048 -36.93 13.34 -29.19
CA LYS A 1048 -35.61 12.80 -29.53
C LYS A 1048 -34.51 13.73 -29.04
N TRP A 1049 -33.47 13.18 -28.44
CA TRP A 1049 -32.22 13.89 -28.17
C TRP A 1049 -31.16 13.51 -29.18
N THR A 1050 -30.63 14.49 -29.90
CA THR A 1050 -29.56 14.28 -30.87
C THR A 1050 -28.32 15.03 -30.43
N GLY A 1051 -27.19 14.31 -30.39
CA GLY A 1051 -25.92 14.84 -29.94
C GLY A 1051 -25.68 14.64 -28.45
N LYS A 1052 -24.42 14.49 -28.10
CA LYS A 1052 -23.95 14.13 -26.76
C LYS A 1052 -24.21 15.18 -25.69
N ARG A 1053 -24.20 16.47 -26.02
CA ARG A 1053 -24.44 17.56 -25.07
C ARG A 1053 -25.85 18.11 -25.24
N GLN A 1054 -26.62 18.13 -24.16
CA GLN A 1054 -27.96 18.71 -24.12
C GLN A 1054 -28.04 19.74 -23.00
N SER A 1055 -28.85 20.78 -23.18
CA SER A 1055 -29.15 21.73 -22.10
C SER A 1055 -30.50 21.37 -21.48
N ILE A 1056 -30.55 21.33 -20.14
CA ILE A 1056 -31.78 21.10 -19.37
C ILE A 1056 -32.03 22.24 -18.39
N SER A 1057 -33.29 22.46 -18.04
CA SER A 1057 -33.71 23.44 -17.05
C SER A 1057 -34.75 22.86 -16.10
N LEU A 1058 -34.65 23.21 -14.82
CA LEU A 1058 -35.52 22.74 -13.75
C LEU A 1058 -36.02 23.96 -12.94
N ASN A 1059 -37.34 24.11 -12.85
CA ASN A 1059 -37.97 25.19 -12.09
C ASN A 1059 -38.60 24.62 -10.80
N PRO A 1060 -38.09 24.94 -9.60
CA PRO A 1060 -38.63 24.40 -8.36
C PRO A 1060 -40.08 24.78 -8.10
N GLU A 1061 -40.59 25.89 -8.64
CA GLU A 1061 -42.01 26.28 -8.52
C GLU A 1061 -42.96 25.35 -9.28
N ILE A 1062 -42.46 24.66 -10.31
CA ILE A 1062 -43.22 23.68 -11.11
C ILE A 1062 -42.87 22.27 -10.63
N LEU A 1063 -41.62 21.86 -10.87
CA LEU A 1063 -41.09 20.57 -10.44
C LEU A 1063 -39.55 20.63 -10.43
N PRO A 1064 -38.90 20.25 -9.31
CA PRO A 1064 -37.45 20.35 -9.20
C PRO A 1064 -36.71 19.16 -9.81
N PHE A 1065 -37.36 18.30 -10.60
CA PHE A 1065 -36.74 17.12 -11.21
C PHE A 1065 -37.39 16.76 -12.55
N ALA A 1066 -36.67 15.96 -13.33
CA ALA A 1066 -37.15 15.34 -14.55
C ALA A 1066 -36.66 13.90 -14.65
N ILE A 1067 -37.50 13.01 -15.19
CA ILE A 1067 -37.24 11.57 -15.28
C ILE A 1067 -37.59 11.11 -16.70
N TRP A 1068 -36.60 10.67 -17.45
CA TRP A 1068 -36.77 10.23 -18.82
C TRP A 1068 -36.46 8.75 -18.98
N ARG A 1069 -37.37 8.01 -19.60
CA ARG A 1069 -37.06 6.67 -20.11
C ARG A 1069 -36.45 6.78 -21.49
N VAL A 1070 -35.31 6.14 -21.71
CA VAL A 1070 -34.53 6.28 -22.95
C VAL A 1070 -34.22 4.94 -23.61
N ARG A 1071 -34.10 4.97 -24.94
CA ARG A 1071 -33.62 3.86 -25.78
C ARG A 1071 -32.90 4.40 -27.01
N ALA A 1072 -32.09 3.58 -27.66
CA ALA A 1072 -31.52 3.92 -28.97
C ALA A 1072 -32.67 4.16 -29.96
N ALA A 1073 -32.59 5.25 -30.74
CA ALA A 1073 -33.56 5.50 -31.79
C ALA A 1073 -33.43 4.40 -32.88
N GLU A 1074 -34.55 3.79 -33.26
CA GLU A 1074 -34.59 2.88 -34.42
C GLU A 1074 -34.18 3.67 -35.68
N ALA A 1075 -33.31 3.05 -36.49
CA ALA A 1075 -32.73 3.64 -37.70
C ALA A 1075 -33.77 3.84 -38.81
#